data_AF-A0AAV1RZ53-F1
#
_entry.id   AF-A0AAV1RZ53-F1
#
_cell.length_a   1.000
_cell.length_b   1.000
_cell.length_c   1.000
_cell.angle_alpha   90.00
_cell.angle_beta   90.00
_cell.angle_gamma   90.00
#
_symmetry.space_group_name_H-M   'P 1'
#
loop_
_entity.id
_entity.type
_entity.pdbx_description
1 polymer ?
#
loop_
_entity_poly.entity_id
_entity_poly.type
_entity_poly.pdbx_seq_one_letter_code
_entity_poly.pdbx_strand_id
1 'polypeptide(L)'
;MPQRGQQKWKGKANTDKAVAEAVTNRIGGLSIAESQGNNNNKTIGKPKSYGTIANADVENASETATATSAAAAPKSKASLSQIFKGNLLENFTVDNSTYSLAQIRATFYPKFENEKSDQEIRARMIEVVSKGLATLEFSEKLILNDDILDPLDLLEMTFLQVTLKHSGSLFMYAGHEGGAYTAVGVFVLGRMFHEAWGTAAGKKQVEFNNFLERNRMCISMELVTAVLGDHGQRPREDYVVVTAVTELGKGKPKFYSTPEVIAFCRKWRLPTNHVWLFSTRKSVTSFFAAYDALSEEGLATTVCRALDEVADISVSGSKDHIKVQGEILEGLVARIVSHESSKHMEDVLREYPPPPVDGADLDLGPSLREICAANRSDEKQQIKALLQNVGSLFCPDFSDWFGVESGDSHSKNADRSVVSKFLQAHPTDFSTAKLQEMICLMRERRFPAAFKCYHNFHKIGSVSTDNLFYKLVIHVLRDSGFQRYQKEMRHKPELWPLYRGKTLESCAQGQSNFSVHSKISYEQANKERAAEIAKNNNNIVGNVNDSGGRPTKDGLADDDANLMIKLKFLTYKLRTFLIRNGLSTLFKEGPPAYKAYYLRQMKIWGTSAGKQRELSNMLDEWYCEKAVHIRRKYGKKQLASSIYLTEAEPFLEQYASRSPENRALIGSAGSFVRAEDFMAIIEGGRDEEGDLEADKEVVPPSPISSGEETVQKDKGLIVFFPGIPGCAKSALCKELLNAPGGLGDDRPLHSLMGDLVKGKYWPKIAEERRKKPYSIILADKNAPNEEVWRQIEGMCRSTQASAVPVIPDSEGTDSNPFSLDALSVFMFRVLQRVNHPGNLDKASPNAGYVLLMFYHLYDGKNRAEFEGELIERFGSLVKMPLLRSDRSPLPDPVRLTLEEGINLYRLHTNAHGRLESTKGSYAMEWAKWEKQLREVLIGNAEHLSSIQVPFESAVRQVLEQLQNIAKGEYTPPSTEKRKSGAIVFAAVSLPVTEISSLLDKGPVSIKVRTSCLDAGGSVLLINKACENLIVQLAEDNPNVKTFLSDKDMEQNLKKAHVTLAHKKSHGVTAVASYGLFLHQKVPVELTALLFTDEMAALEAEIGSIDGEKVVPKNEWPHVTIWTGEKVAAKEANRLPQLLLEGKATRTEINPPITISGTIEFY
;
A
#
# COMPACT_ATOMS: atom_id res chain seq x y z
N MET A 1 49.91 -24.98 -66.47
CA MET A 1 50.53 -26.28 -66.11
C MET A 1 52.02 -26.07 -66.04
N PRO A 2 52.57 -25.72 -64.87
CA PRO A 2 53.06 -26.70 -63.87
C PRO A 2 53.00 -26.21 -62.38
N GLN A 3 53.55 -27.00 -61.44
CA GLN A 3 54.33 -26.63 -60.23
C GLN A 3 53.76 -25.99 -58.92
N ARG A 4 54.35 -26.44 -57.78
CA ARG A 4 54.63 -25.77 -56.46
C ARG A 4 53.44 -25.53 -55.52
N GLY A 5 53.52 -25.53 -54.18
CA GLY A 5 54.60 -25.45 -53.17
C GLY A 5 54.05 -24.64 -51.97
N GLN A 6 54.05 -25.16 -50.74
CA GLN A 6 54.89 -24.71 -49.59
C GLN A 6 54.77 -23.25 -49.07
N GLN A 7 54.91 -23.15 -47.72
CA GLN A 7 55.30 -22.00 -46.84
C GLN A 7 54.18 -21.13 -46.24
N LYS A 8 54.02 -21.04 -44.90
CA LYS A 8 54.85 -20.43 -43.81
C LYS A 8 54.87 -18.88 -43.81
N TRP A 9 54.19 -18.33 -42.78
CA TRP A 9 54.67 -17.43 -41.71
C TRP A 9 55.48 -16.13 -42.01
N LYS A 10 55.13 -15.11 -41.20
CA LYS A 10 55.83 -13.85 -40.82
C LYS A 10 55.63 -12.66 -41.78
N GLY A 11 55.43 -11.42 -41.32
CA GLY A 11 55.45 -10.82 -39.98
C GLY A 11 56.11 -9.43 -40.00
N LYS A 12 55.70 -8.54 -39.07
CA LYS A 12 56.33 -7.26 -38.65
C LYS A 12 56.30 -6.11 -39.69
N ALA A 13 56.26 -4.81 -39.35
CA ALA A 13 56.51 -4.05 -38.12
C ALA A 13 55.80 -2.66 -38.16
N ASN A 14 55.71 -2.02 -36.98
CA ASN A 14 55.75 -0.58 -36.61
C ASN A 14 56.06 0.45 -37.74
N THR A 15 55.66 1.73 -37.69
CA THR A 15 55.92 2.76 -36.65
C THR A 15 55.24 4.09 -37.04
N ASP A 16 54.82 4.87 -36.03
CA ASP A 16 54.78 6.35 -35.86
C ASP A 16 54.69 7.40 -37.00
N LYS A 17 53.89 8.45 -36.68
CA LYS A 17 54.03 9.92 -36.94
C LYS A 17 54.14 10.40 -38.39
N ALA A 18 53.33 11.32 -38.93
CA ALA A 18 52.87 12.68 -38.54
C ALA A 18 53.31 13.67 -39.66
N VAL A 19 52.64 14.83 -39.73
CA VAL A 19 53.00 16.07 -40.46
C VAL A 19 52.53 16.11 -41.94
N ALA A 20 51.40 16.78 -42.23
CA ALA A 20 51.24 18.19 -42.71
C ALA A 20 51.48 18.31 -44.23
N GLU A 21 50.89 19.20 -45.03
CA GLU A 21 50.31 20.52 -44.79
C GLU A 21 49.63 21.01 -46.10
N ALA A 22 48.70 21.97 -45.97
CA ALA A 22 48.27 23.00 -46.94
C ALA A 22 47.58 22.55 -48.26
N VAL A 23 46.58 23.24 -48.82
CA VAL A 23 46.49 24.69 -49.13
C VAL A 23 45.01 25.13 -49.25
N THR A 24 44.65 26.13 -48.43
CA THR A 24 43.82 27.35 -48.65
C THR A 24 42.97 27.53 -49.93
N ASN A 25 41.68 27.91 -49.80
CA ASN A 25 41.19 29.33 -49.79
C ASN A 25 39.65 29.51 -49.93
N ARG A 26 39.13 30.40 -49.06
CA ARG A 26 38.09 31.47 -49.21
C ARG A 26 36.71 31.15 -49.86
N ILE A 27 35.57 31.23 -49.15
CA ILE A 27 34.79 32.37 -48.56
C ILE A 27 33.72 32.96 -49.51
N GLY A 28 32.48 33.03 -48.97
CA GLY A 28 31.31 33.82 -49.42
C GLY A 28 30.10 32.90 -49.68
N GLY A 29 28.88 33.06 -49.16
CA GLY A 29 28.19 34.06 -48.34
C GLY A 29 26.67 33.87 -48.54
N LEU A 30 25.90 33.81 -47.44
CA LEU A 30 24.48 34.17 -47.21
C LEU A 30 23.33 33.91 -48.25
N SER A 31 22.22 33.40 -47.66
CA SER A 31 20.80 33.83 -47.81
C SER A 31 19.83 33.17 -48.81
N ILE A 32 18.90 32.39 -48.24
CA ILE A 32 17.41 32.37 -48.34
C ILE A 32 16.73 32.85 -49.64
N ALA A 33 15.89 31.99 -50.24
CA ALA A 33 14.59 32.33 -50.83
C ALA A 33 13.68 31.09 -50.99
N GLU A 34 12.37 31.29 -50.77
CA GLU A 34 11.28 30.32 -50.85
C GLU A 34 10.79 30.05 -52.29
N SER A 35 10.08 28.92 -52.42
CA SER A 35 8.85 28.71 -53.21
C SER A 35 8.89 27.74 -54.41
N GLN A 36 7.81 26.93 -54.45
CA GLN A 36 7.18 26.25 -55.58
C GLN A 36 7.81 24.97 -56.19
N GLY A 37 7.14 23.84 -55.90
CA GLY A 37 6.32 23.12 -56.88
C GLY A 37 6.99 22.13 -57.85
N ASN A 38 6.58 20.84 -57.73
CA ASN A 38 6.41 19.85 -58.81
C ASN A 38 7.65 19.45 -59.65
N ASN A 39 7.84 18.22 -60.15
CA ASN A 39 7.11 16.97 -60.11
C ASN A 39 8.05 15.89 -60.72
N ASN A 40 8.18 14.75 -60.03
CA ASN A 40 7.91 13.41 -60.57
C ASN A 40 8.58 12.91 -61.86
N ASN A 41 9.20 11.72 -61.77
CA ASN A 41 8.65 10.45 -62.30
C ASN A 41 9.65 9.30 -62.03
N LYS A 42 9.26 8.25 -61.29
CA LYS A 42 8.42 7.09 -61.64
C LYS A 42 9.25 5.93 -62.20
N THR A 43 8.97 4.75 -61.65
CA THR A 43 8.34 3.61 -62.35
C THR A 43 7.75 2.66 -61.28
N ILE A 44 6.69 1.85 -61.41
CA ILE A 44 5.52 1.53 -62.29
C ILE A 44 4.77 0.44 -61.46
N GLY A 45 3.44 0.22 -61.42
CA GLY A 45 2.33 0.70 -62.25
C GLY A 45 0.93 0.46 -61.63
N LYS A 46 0.04 1.47 -61.75
CA LYS A 46 -1.05 1.67 -62.76
C LYS A 46 -2.14 0.55 -62.96
N PRO A 47 -3.37 0.87 -63.47
CA PRO A 47 -4.41 1.80 -62.95
C PRO A 47 -5.92 1.50 -63.36
N LYS A 48 -6.87 2.27 -62.77
CA LYS A 48 -8.10 2.91 -63.34
C LYS A 48 -9.41 2.14 -63.75
N SER A 49 -10.50 2.48 -63.03
CA SER A 49 -11.68 3.30 -63.43
C SER A 49 -13.06 2.71 -63.81
N TYR A 50 -14.10 3.35 -63.23
CA TYR A 50 -15.53 3.56 -63.60
C TYR A 50 -16.55 2.41 -63.63
N GLY A 51 -17.72 2.68 -63.03
CA GLY A 51 -19.00 1.99 -63.34
C GLY A 51 -20.10 2.19 -62.29
N THR A 52 -20.97 3.18 -62.49
CA THR A 52 -22.34 3.22 -61.93
C THR A 52 -23.28 2.53 -62.92
N ILE A 53 -24.23 1.71 -62.46
CA ILE A 53 -25.47 1.41 -63.20
C ILE A 53 -26.65 1.64 -62.25
N ALA A 54 -27.53 2.54 -62.65
CA ALA A 54 -28.90 2.65 -62.18
C ALA A 54 -29.84 2.00 -63.21
N ASN A 55 -31.01 1.55 -62.76
CA ASN A 55 -32.28 1.39 -63.46
C ASN A 55 -33.33 1.14 -62.37
N ALA A 56 -34.56 1.66 -62.36
CA ALA A 56 -35.24 2.67 -63.16
C ALA A 56 -36.52 3.08 -62.37
N ASP A 57 -37.06 4.25 -62.70
CA ASP A 57 -38.20 4.96 -62.09
C ASP A 57 -39.57 4.26 -62.20
N VAL A 58 -40.50 4.59 -61.28
CA VAL A 58 -41.93 4.84 -61.59
C VAL A 58 -42.54 5.88 -60.61
N GLU A 59 -42.81 7.07 -61.18
CA GLU A 59 -43.96 7.99 -61.08
C GLU A 59 -44.49 8.63 -59.77
N ASN A 60 -44.81 9.91 -59.96
CA ASN A 60 -45.51 10.88 -59.12
C ASN A 60 -46.98 10.53 -58.83
N ALA A 61 -47.50 10.98 -57.68
CA ALA A 61 -48.81 11.64 -57.60
C ALA A 61 -48.97 12.46 -56.30
N SER A 62 -49.58 13.64 -56.47
CA SER A 62 -49.99 14.60 -55.45
C SER A 62 -51.07 14.08 -54.52
N GLU A 63 -51.19 14.66 -53.32
CA GLU A 63 -52.51 15.07 -52.83
C GLU A 63 -52.46 16.18 -51.78
N THR A 64 -53.51 16.99 -51.82
CA THR A 64 -53.67 18.31 -51.21
C THR A 64 -54.71 18.23 -50.09
N ALA A 65 -54.53 19.07 -49.07
CA ALA A 65 -55.55 19.58 -48.14
C ALA A 65 -56.21 18.62 -47.14
N THR A 66 -56.10 18.95 -45.85
CA THR A 66 -57.22 19.57 -45.10
C THR A 66 -56.77 20.03 -43.72
N ALA A 67 -57.14 21.27 -43.40
CA ALA A 67 -57.07 21.83 -42.06
C ALA A 67 -58.27 21.36 -41.23
N THR A 68 -58.06 21.07 -39.95
CA THR A 68 -59.10 21.27 -38.92
C THR A 68 -58.45 21.63 -37.59
N SER A 69 -59.00 22.68 -37.01
CA SER A 69 -58.60 23.39 -35.81
C SER A 69 -58.96 22.66 -34.51
N ALA A 70 -58.07 22.71 -33.51
CA ALA A 70 -58.47 22.73 -32.11
C ALA A 70 -57.44 23.55 -31.29
N ALA A 71 -57.93 24.58 -30.61
CA ALA A 71 -57.16 25.55 -29.83
C ALA A 71 -56.75 25.00 -28.45
N ALA A 72 -55.52 25.28 -28.00
CA ALA A 72 -55.16 25.34 -26.58
C ALA A 72 -53.89 26.18 -26.33
N ALA A 73 -53.98 27.03 -25.30
CA ALA A 73 -53.06 28.04 -24.73
C ALA A 73 -51.52 27.84 -24.83
N PRO A 74 -50.72 28.93 -24.79
CA PRO A 74 -49.29 28.88 -25.03
C PRO A 74 -48.55 28.30 -23.82
N LYS A 75 -48.06 27.06 -23.94
CA LYS A 75 -46.94 26.58 -23.14
C LYS A 75 -45.69 26.76 -23.97
N SER A 76 -44.83 27.73 -23.60
CA SER A 76 -43.50 27.89 -24.19
C SER A 76 -42.59 26.73 -23.77
N LYS A 77 -42.82 25.53 -24.32
CA LYS A 77 -41.80 24.49 -24.37
C LYS A 77 -40.93 24.79 -25.58
N ALA A 78 -39.85 25.53 -25.39
CA ALA A 78 -38.76 25.52 -26.35
C ALA A 78 -38.37 24.05 -26.60
N SER A 79 -38.33 23.64 -27.86
CA SER A 79 -37.97 22.27 -28.23
C SER A 79 -36.58 21.96 -27.68
N LEU A 80 -36.44 20.91 -26.86
CA LEU A 80 -35.15 20.46 -26.30
C LEU A 80 -34.09 20.22 -27.38
N SER A 81 -34.54 19.92 -28.61
CA SER A 81 -33.66 19.81 -29.79
C SER A 81 -32.95 21.13 -30.12
N GLN A 82 -33.47 22.31 -29.78
CA GLN A 82 -32.77 23.59 -29.98
C GLN A 82 -31.75 23.90 -28.86
N ILE A 83 -31.96 23.41 -27.63
CA ILE A 83 -31.03 23.61 -26.50
C ILE A 83 -29.76 22.76 -26.68
N PHE A 84 -29.89 21.54 -27.21
CA PHE A 84 -28.75 20.63 -27.42
C PHE A 84 -28.17 20.64 -28.85
N LYS A 85 -28.86 21.20 -29.86
CA LYS A 85 -28.28 21.48 -31.19
C LYS A 85 -27.48 22.79 -31.24
N GLY A 86 -27.61 23.64 -30.22
CA GLY A 86 -26.83 24.87 -30.08
C GLY A 86 -25.57 24.62 -29.25
N ASN A 87 -24.43 25.04 -29.78
CA ASN A 87 -23.11 25.14 -29.17
C ASN A 87 -23.06 26.06 -27.92
N LEU A 88 -24.00 25.94 -26.97
CA LEU A 88 -24.12 26.81 -25.79
C LEU A 88 -22.84 26.82 -24.94
N LEU A 89 -22.21 25.65 -24.73
CA LEU A 89 -20.94 25.59 -24.03
C LEU A 89 -19.80 26.19 -24.88
N GLU A 90 -19.69 25.90 -26.18
CA GLU A 90 -18.64 26.48 -27.03
C GLU A 90 -18.74 28.02 -27.11
N ASN A 91 -19.95 28.56 -27.12
CA ASN A 91 -20.24 30.00 -27.18
C ASN A 91 -20.16 30.72 -25.82
N PHE A 92 -20.07 29.99 -24.69
CA PHE A 92 -19.96 30.58 -23.37
C PHE A 92 -18.54 31.09 -23.10
N THR A 93 -18.31 32.40 -23.17
CA THR A 93 -17.00 33.02 -22.88
C THR A 93 -16.84 33.31 -21.40
N VAL A 94 -15.78 32.80 -20.78
CA VAL A 94 -15.43 33.15 -19.40
C VAL A 94 -14.72 34.50 -19.40
N ASP A 95 -15.27 35.46 -18.67
CA ASP A 95 -14.73 36.81 -18.49
C ASP A 95 -14.58 37.16 -16.99
N ASN A 96 -14.09 38.36 -16.68
CA ASN A 96 -13.90 38.83 -15.30
C ASN A 96 -15.21 38.99 -14.50
N SER A 97 -16.38 38.80 -15.13
CA SER A 97 -17.70 38.82 -14.48
C SER A 97 -18.33 37.43 -14.34
N THR A 98 -17.57 36.38 -14.70
CA THR A 98 -18.01 34.99 -14.65
C THR A 98 -17.64 34.36 -13.33
N TYR A 99 -18.65 33.93 -12.58
CA TYR A 99 -18.48 33.28 -11.29
C TYR A 99 -18.87 31.81 -11.36
N SER A 100 -18.19 30.96 -10.59
CA SER A 100 -18.50 29.54 -10.45
C SER A 100 -18.81 29.17 -9.00
N LEU A 101 -19.75 28.25 -8.84
CA LEU A 101 -20.08 27.61 -7.57
C LEU A 101 -19.97 26.10 -7.74
N ALA A 102 -19.16 25.45 -6.91
CA ALA A 102 -19.04 24.00 -6.84
C ALA A 102 -19.58 23.48 -5.50
N GLN A 103 -20.62 22.65 -5.57
CA GLN A 103 -21.17 21.99 -4.39
C GLN A 103 -20.80 20.51 -4.36
N ILE A 104 -19.96 20.10 -3.40
CA ILE A 104 -19.69 18.69 -3.14
C ILE A 104 -21.00 17.99 -2.72
N ARG A 105 -21.32 16.89 -3.39
CA ARG A 105 -22.54 16.08 -3.19
C ARG A 105 -22.29 14.71 -2.62
N ALA A 106 -21.11 14.13 -2.85
CA ALA A 106 -20.76 12.83 -2.28
C ALA A 106 -19.24 12.73 -2.09
N THR A 107 -18.83 12.20 -0.93
CA THR A 107 -17.43 11.96 -0.60
C THR A 107 -17.30 10.94 0.55
N PHE A 108 -16.26 10.13 0.53
CA PHE A 108 -15.91 9.17 1.60
C PHE A 108 -14.63 9.61 2.32
N TYR A 109 -14.21 8.86 3.34
CA TYR A 109 -12.95 9.12 4.05
C TYR A 109 -11.76 9.34 3.09
N PRO A 110 -10.76 10.15 3.48
CA PRO A 110 -9.47 10.25 2.79
C PRO A 110 -8.90 8.87 2.45
N LYS A 111 -8.10 8.74 1.39
CA LYS A 111 -7.45 7.45 1.08
C LYS A 111 -6.54 7.02 2.24
N PHE A 112 -6.87 5.86 2.81
CA PHE A 112 -6.07 5.18 3.83
C PHE A 112 -5.54 3.83 3.35
N GLU A 113 -4.42 3.40 3.92
CA GLU A 113 -3.60 2.30 3.44
C GLU A 113 -4.00 0.94 4.05
N ASN A 114 -3.64 -0.14 3.36
CA ASN A 114 -3.62 -1.45 4.00
C ASN A 114 -2.42 -1.53 4.93
N GLU A 115 -2.51 -2.33 5.97
CA GLU A 115 -1.33 -2.71 6.72
C GLU A 115 -0.29 -3.35 5.80
N LYS A 116 0.94 -2.84 5.89
CA LYS A 116 2.11 -3.36 5.21
C LYS A 116 2.95 -4.14 6.24
N SER A 117 3.98 -4.83 5.78
CA SER A 117 4.96 -5.45 6.69
C SER A 117 5.68 -4.42 7.58
N ASP A 118 5.65 -3.14 7.19
CA ASP A 118 6.08 -2.02 8.00
C ASP A 118 5.02 -1.70 9.08
N GLN A 119 5.42 -1.84 10.34
CA GLN A 119 4.54 -1.65 11.51
C GLN A 119 4.45 -0.18 11.97
N GLU A 120 5.00 0.78 11.22
CA GLU A 120 5.02 2.19 11.58
C GLU A 120 3.63 2.76 11.93
N ILE A 121 2.60 2.48 11.12
CA ILE A 121 1.24 2.98 11.37
C ILE A 121 0.67 2.40 12.67
N ARG A 122 0.94 1.11 12.96
CA ARG A 122 0.50 0.44 14.17
C ARG A 122 1.20 1.02 15.40
N ALA A 123 2.52 1.20 15.33
CA ALA A 123 3.31 1.80 16.39
C ALA A 123 2.81 3.21 16.71
N ARG A 124 2.57 4.02 15.68
CA ARG A 124 1.98 5.36 15.84
C ARG A 124 0.58 5.32 16.44
N MET A 125 -0.28 4.38 16.04
CA MET A 125 -1.61 4.21 16.65
C MET A 125 -1.53 3.87 18.14
N ILE A 126 -0.65 2.93 18.52
CA ILE A 126 -0.39 2.59 19.93
C ILE A 126 0.12 3.81 20.68
N GLU A 127 1.08 4.54 20.10
CA GLU A 127 1.70 5.71 20.69
C GLU A 127 0.69 6.85 20.88
N VAL A 128 -0.16 7.15 19.90
CA VAL A 128 -1.19 8.21 20.01
C VAL A 128 -2.16 7.91 21.14
N VAL A 129 -2.66 6.67 21.24
CA VAL A 129 -3.54 6.25 22.36
C VAL A 129 -2.79 6.26 23.69
N SER A 130 -1.51 5.89 23.69
CA SER A 130 -0.69 5.90 24.92
C SER A 130 -0.37 7.32 25.40
N LYS A 131 -0.09 8.25 24.49
CA LYS A 131 0.23 9.66 24.78
C LYS A 131 -0.98 10.49 25.18
N GLY A 132 -2.20 10.04 24.88
CA GLY A 132 -3.44 10.61 25.46
C GLY A 132 -3.54 10.51 26.99
N LEU A 133 -2.62 9.77 27.64
CA LEU A 133 -2.43 9.74 29.09
C LEU A 133 -1.24 10.60 29.58
N ALA A 134 -0.43 11.16 28.68
CA ALA A 134 0.88 11.75 28.99
C ALA A 134 1.10 13.15 28.36
N THR A 135 0.05 13.92 28.10
CA THR A 135 0.17 15.36 27.78
C THR A 135 0.35 16.17 29.07
N LEU A 136 1.35 15.85 29.90
CA LEU A 136 1.64 16.53 31.18
C LEU A 136 2.92 17.37 31.18
N GLU A 137 3.71 17.39 30.10
CA GLU A 137 4.99 18.14 30.10
C GLU A 137 4.93 19.54 29.45
N PHE A 138 3.79 19.97 28.89
CA PHE A 138 3.66 21.31 28.31
C PHE A 138 2.74 22.27 29.09
N SER A 139 2.06 21.80 30.13
CA SER A 139 1.14 22.59 30.95
C SER A 139 1.78 23.28 32.17
N GLU A 140 3.06 23.02 32.49
CA GLU A 140 3.75 23.73 33.59
C GLU A 140 4.02 25.22 33.30
N LYS A 141 3.83 25.70 32.07
CA LYS A 141 4.00 27.13 31.72
C LYS A 141 2.70 27.96 31.73
N LEU A 142 1.57 27.39 32.13
CA LEU A 142 0.26 28.07 32.08
C LEU A 142 -0.50 27.99 33.40
N ILE A 143 0.21 28.05 34.54
CA ILE A 143 -0.38 28.33 35.85
C ILE A 143 0.06 29.73 36.29
N LEU A 144 -0.56 30.73 35.67
CA LEU A 144 -0.65 32.10 36.16
C LEU A 144 -2.05 32.56 35.79
N ASN A 145 -3.04 32.21 36.62
CA ASN A 145 -4.26 32.94 36.92
C ASN A 145 -5.20 32.03 37.74
N ASP A 146 -5.66 32.56 38.88
CA ASP A 146 -6.30 31.88 40.01
C ASP A 146 -7.73 31.33 39.76
N ASP A 147 -7.96 30.56 38.70
CA ASP A 147 -9.20 29.78 38.57
C ASP A 147 -8.88 28.28 38.57
N ILE A 148 -9.18 27.63 39.69
CA ILE A 148 -9.00 26.18 39.89
C ILE A 148 -10.07 25.46 39.06
N LEU A 149 -9.70 25.05 37.84
CA LEU A 149 -10.26 23.87 37.18
C LEU A 149 -9.47 22.65 37.66
N ASP A 150 -10.18 21.63 38.13
CA ASP A 150 -9.60 20.38 38.63
C ASP A 150 -8.70 19.75 37.54
N PRO A 151 -7.39 19.50 37.79
CA PRO A 151 -6.45 19.01 36.76
C PRO A 151 -6.84 17.66 36.13
N LEU A 152 -7.81 16.95 36.72
CA LEU A 152 -8.34 15.69 36.22
C LEU A 152 -9.29 15.83 35.01
N ASP A 153 -9.88 17.02 34.77
CA ASP A 153 -10.85 17.22 33.68
C ASP A 153 -10.20 17.59 32.32
N LEU A 154 -8.87 17.77 32.28
CA LEU A 154 -8.10 18.16 31.09
C LEU A 154 -7.34 17.00 30.40
N LEU A 155 -7.54 15.75 30.83
CA LEU A 155 -6.95 14.58 30.19
C LEU A 155 -7.73 14.21 28.91
N GLU A 156 -7.24 14.63 27.75
CA GLU A 156 -7.76 14.20 26.44
C GLU A 156 -7.30 12.78 26.09
N MET A 157 -8.02 11.74 26.54
CA MET A 157 -7.69 10.36 26.16
C MET A 157 -8.19 10.02 24.75
N THR A 158 -7.29 9.73 23.82
CA THR A 158 -7.67 9.27 22.47
C THR A 158 -7.92 7.77 22.44
N PHE A 159 -8.83 7.32 21.57
CA PHE A 159 -9.19 5.90 21.43
C PHE A 159 -8.88 5.39 20.03
N LEU A 160 -8.62 4.09 19.94
CA LEU A 160 -8.67 3.35 18.67
C LEU A 160 -10.06 2.74 18.53
N GLN A 161 -10.74 3.06 17.44
CA GLN A 161 -11.97 2.40 17.03
C GLN A 161 -11.67 1.36 15.96
N VAL A 162 -12.30 0.20 16.07
CA VAL A 162 -12.26 -0.87 15.07
C VAL A 162 -13.67 -1.22 14.61
N THR A 163 -13.84 -1.47 13.31
CA THR A 163 -15.11 -1.92 12.71
C THR A 163 -14.89 -3.08 11.74
N LEU A 164 -15.93 -3.89 11.51
CA LEU A 164 -15.86 -4.95 10.50
C LEU A 164 -15.71 -4.35 9.10
N LYS A 165 -14.84 -4.96 8.29
CA LYS A 165 -14.75 -4.66 6.86
C LYS A 165 -15.59 -5.67 6.10
N HIS A 166 -16.77 -5.25 5.66
CA HIS A 166 -17.68 -6.06 4.86
C HIS A 166 -17.19 -6.19 3.42
N SER A 167 -17.33 -7.37 2.81
CA SER A 167 -16.98 -7.58 1.39
C SER A 167 -18.10 -7.10 0.47
N GLY A 168 -18.09 -5.83 0.09
CA GLY A 168 -19.10 -5.27 -0.81
C GLY A 168 -18.52 -4.24 -1.78
N SER A 169 -19.39 -3.34 -2.22
CA SER A 169 -19.00 -2.14 -2.93
C SER A 169 -19.44 -0.89 -2.18
N LEU A 170 -18.52 0.08 -2.06
CA LEU A 170 -18.84 1.40 -1.52
C LEU A 170 -20.00 2.04 -2.31
N PHE A 171 -21.08 2.34 -1.61
CA PHE A 171 -22.29 3.00 -2.10
C PHE A 171 -22.49 4.29 -1.30
N MET A 172 -22.64 5.42 -1.99
CA MET A 172 -22.88 6.72 -1.37
C MET A 172 -24.27 7.21 -1.71
N TYR A 173 -24.97 7.80 -0.75
CA TYR A 173 -26.31 8.34 -0.92
C TYR A 173 -26.44 9.72 -0.28
N ALA A 174 -26.90 10.70 -1.05
CA ALA A 174 -27.02 12.10 -0.64
C ALA A 174 -28.38 12.71 -1.01
N GLY A 175 -29.42 11.88 -0.98
CA GLY A 175 -30.78 12.21 -1.43
C GLY A 175 -31.00 11.98 -2.93
N HIS A 176 -32.24 12.16 -3.36
CA HIS A 176 -32.69 11.91 -4.73
C HIS A 176 -32.13 12.91 -5.75
N GLU A 177 -31.84 14.15 -5.36
CA GLU A 177 -31.15 15.14 -6.20
C GLU A 177 -29.61 14.99 -6.19
N GLY A 178 -29.10 14.09 -5.35
CA GLY A 178 -27.67 13.90 -5.09
C GLY A 178 -26.90 13.27 -6.25
N GLY A 179 -27.60 12.76 -7.27
CA GLY A 179 -27.03 11.86 -8.26
C GLY A 179 -27.09 10.44 -7.76
N ALA A 180 -27.73 9.55 -8.53
CA ALA A 180 -27.93 8.19 -8.09
C ALA A 180 -26.80 7.27 -8.55
N TYR A 181 -26.00 6.79 -7.60
CA TYR A 181 -24.74 6.14 -7.92
C TYR A 181 -24.85 4.65 -8.23
N THR A 182 -25.96 3.98 -7.89
CA THR A 182 -26.39 2.67 -8.43
C THR A 182 -27.88 2.43 -8.21
N ALA A 183 -28.60 1.93 -9.21
CA ALA A 183 -29.99 1.49 -9.04
C ALA A 183 -30.11 0.35 -8.01
N VAL A 184 -29.13 -0.58 -8.01
CA VAL A 184 -29.05 -1.67 -7.03
C VAL A 184 -28.95 -1.14 -5.60
N GLY A 185 -28.07 -0.16 -5.33
CA GLY A 185 -27.92 0.41 -3.99
C GLY A 185 -29.15 1.16 -3.52
N VAL A 186 -29.79 1.92 -4.42
CA VAL A 186 -31.06 2.62 -4.13
C VAL A 186 -32.18 1.61 -3.83
N PHE A 187 -32.25 0.51 -4.57
CA PHE A 187 -33.21 -0.57 -4.31
C PHE A 187 -33.00 -1.23 -2.96
N VAL A 188 -31.76 -1.65 -2.65
CA VAL A 188 -31.48 -2.30 -1.37
C VAL A 188 -31.74 -1.35 -0.20
N LEU A 189 -31.33 -0.08 -0.30
CA LEU A 189 -31.64 0.93 0.72
C LEU A 189 -33.15 1.13 0.88
N GLY A 190 -33.88 1.24 -0.24
CA GLY A 190 -35.35 1.32 -0.24
C GLY A 190 -36.00 0.12 0.46
N ARG A 191 -35.51 -1.09 0.21
CA ARG A 191 -35.98 -2.32 0.86
C ARG A 191 -35.68 -2.33 2.36
N MET A 192 -34.50 -1.85 2.79
CA MET A 192 -34.19 -1.71 4.22
C MET A 192 -35.17 -0.76 4.94
N PHE A 193 -35.63 0.30 4.28
CA PHE A 193 -36.68 1.16 4.85
C PHE A 193 -38.01 0.43 5.00
N HIS A 194 -38.38 -0.43 4.05
CA HIS A 194 -39.58 -1.26 4.15
C HIS A 194 -39.48 -2.30 5.28
N GLU A 195 -38.33 -2.97 5.42
CA GLU A 195 -38.03 -3.86 6.55
C GLU A 195 -38.14 -3.13 7.90
N ALA A 196 -37.59 -1.93 7.98
CA ALA A 196 -37.47 -1.19 9.24
C ALA A 196 -38.75 -0.45 9.67
N TRP A 197 -39.55 0.03 8.71
CA TRP A 197 -40.69 0.92 8.96
C TRP A 197 -42.03 0.38 8.46
N GLY A 198 -42.05 -0.78 7.80
CA GLY A 198 -43.26 -1.40 7.28
C GLY A 198 -44.07 -0.46 6.38
N THR A 199 -45.35 -0.31 6.67
CA THR A 199 -46.26 0.58 5.92
C THR A 199 -45.89 2.06 6.00
N ALA A 200 -45.10 2.49 6.98
CA ALA A 200 -44.64 3.87 7.12
C ALA A 200 -43.39 4.19 6.26
N ALA A 201 -42.80 3.19 5.59
CA ALA A 201 -41.55 3.34 4.83
C ALA A 201 -41.59 4.46 3.80
N GLY A 202 -42.65 4.55 2.98
CA GLY A 202 -42.76 5.59 1.96
C GLY A 202 -42.71 7.02 2.51
N LYS A 203 -43.35 7.27 3.66
CA LYS A 203 -43.30 8.58 4.33
C LYS A 203 -41.89 8.85 4.86
N LYS A 204 -41.25 7.85 5.48
CA LYS A 204 -39.90 7.98 6.04
C LYS A 204 -38.82 8.17 5.00
N GLN A 205 -38.95 7.53 3.85
CA GLN A 205 -38.10 7.71 2.68
C GLN A 205 -38.10 9.17 2.18
N VAL A 206 -39.28 9.80 2.08
CA VAL A 206 -39.40 11.22 1.70
C VAL A 206 -38.80 12.14 2.77
N GLU A 207 -39.10 11.89 4.05
CA GLU A 207 -38.52 12.64 5.18
C GLU A 207 -36.99 12.56 5.17
N PHE A 208 -36.44 11.37 4.90
CA PHE A 208 -35.00 11.12 4.85
C PHE A 208 -34.31 11.84 3.70
N ASN A 209 -34.87 11.78 2.49
CA ASN A 209 -34.33 12.50 1.32
C ASN A 209 -34.29 14.01 1.56
N ASN A 210 -35.39 14.57 2.06
CA ASN A 210 -35.47 15.98 2.44
C ASN A 210 -34.43 16.34 3.51
N PHE A 211 -34.23 15.46 4.50
CA PHE A 211 -33.25 15.68 5.56
C PHE A 211 -31.82 15.72 5.01
N LEU A 212 -31.43 14.75 4.16
CA LEU A 212 -30.08 14.71 3.58
C LEU A 212 -29.80 15.91 2.69
N GLU A 213 -30.76 16.34 1.89
CA GLU A 213 -30.58 17.46 0.97
C GLU A 213 -30.53 18.79 1.69
N ARG A 214 -31.42 19.03 2.66
CA ARG A 214 -31.46 20.28 3.45
C ARG A 214 -30.20 20.47 4.28
N ASN A 215 -29.71 19.39 4.91
CA ASN A 215 -28.52 19.45 5.75
C ASN A 215 -27.21 19.22 4.97
N ARG A 216 -27.29 19.02 3.64
CA ARG A 216 -26.13 18.71 2.77
C ARG A 216 -25.31 17.53 3.30
N MET A 217 -25.97 16.41 3.52
CA MET A 217 -25.35 15.21 4.08
C MET A 217 -25.18 14.12 3.03
N CYS A 218 -24.11 13.35 3.15
CA CYS A 218 -23.83 12.16 2.37
C CYS A 218 -23.59 10.98 3.31
N ILE A 219 -24.28 9.88 3.07
CA ILE A 219 -24.10 8.63 3.79
C ILE A 219 -23.28 7.72 2.89
N SER A 220 -22.23 7.15 3.47
CA SER A 220 -21.43 6.11 2.82
C SER A 220 -21.71 4.77 3.47
N MET A 221 -22.02 3.80 2.63
CA MET A 221 -22.41 2.45 3.02
C MET A 221 -21.57 1.43 2.26
N GLU A 222 -21.37 0.26 2.85
CA GLU A 222 -20.96 -0.91 2.08
C GLU A 222 -22.23 -1.60 1.56
N LEU A 223 -22.37 -1.67 0.24
CA LEU A 223 -23.42 -2.43 -0.43
C LEU A 223 -22.94 -3.86 -0.65
N VAL A 224 -23.53 -4.77 0.11
CA VAL A 224 -23.16 -6.18 0.13
C VAL A 224 -24.21 -6.95 -0.67
N THR A 225 -23.83 -7.39 -1.87
CA THR A 225 -24.70 -8.15 -2.77
C THR A 225 -23.89 -9.00 -3.75
N ALA A 226 -24.45 -10.13 -4.17
CA ALA A 226 -23.88 -10.96 -5.23
C ALA A 226 -24.16 -10.39 -6.65
N VAL A 227 -25.11 -9.46 -6.80
CA VAL A 227 -25.55 -8.91 -8.10
C VAL A 227 -24.51 -7.98 -8.74
N LEU A 228 -23.61 -7.39 -7.94
CA LEU A 228 -22.54 -6.52 -8.45
C LEU A 228 -21.21 -7.27 -8.64
N GLY A 229 -21.27 -8.59 -8.73
CA GLY A 229 -20.14 -9.49 -8.90
C GLY A 229 -19.48 -9.93 -7.59
N ASP A 230 -18.54 -10.85 -7.74
CA ASP A 230 -17.88 -11.55 -6.64
C ASP A 230 -16.76 -10.69 -5.99
N HIS A 231 -17.01 -10.20 -4.76
CA HIS A 231 -16.08 -9.37 -3.98
C HIS A 231 -15.48 -10.06 -2.74
N GLY A 232 -15.74 -11.36 -2.52
CA GLY A 232 -15.34 -12.09 -1.32
C GLY A 232 -16.11 -13.40 -1.20
N GLN A 233 -16.74 -13.69 -0.06
CA GLN A 233 -17.80 -14.71 0.00
C GLN A 233 -19.11 -14.12 -0.53
N ARG A 234 -19.87 -14.89 -1.32
CA ARG A 234 -21.20 -14.47 -1.78
C ARG A 234 -22.13 -14.32 -0.58
N PRO A 235 -22.73 -13.14 -0.37
CA PRO A 235 -23.57 -12.93 0.79
C PRO A 235 -24.88 -13.71 0.66
N ARG A 236 -25.43 -14.14 1.79
CA ARG A 236 -26.71 -14.86 1.85
C ARG A 236 -27.87 -13.92 1.58
N GLU A 237 -27.81 -12.72 2.13
CA GLU A 237 -28.77 -11.63 1.96
C GLU A 237 -28.13 -10.42 1.25
N ASP A 238 -28.95 -9.62 0.58
CA ASP A 238 -28.51 -8.36 -0.01
C ASP A 238 -28.85 -7.21 0.94
N TYR A 239 -27.84 -6.47 1.40
CA TYR A 239 -28.02 -5.42 2.40
C TYR A 239 -27.00 -4.28 2.25
N VAL A 240 -27.26 -3.18 2.95
CA VAL A 240 -26.32 -2.07 3.13
C VAL A 240 -25.94 -1.95 4.59
N VAL A 241 -24.71 -1.54 4.87
CA VAL A 241 -24.26 -1.20 6.23
C VAL A 241 -23.57 0.16 6.22
N VAL A 242 -23.95 1.04 7.14
CA VAL A 242 -23.40 2.40 7.20
C VAL A 242 -21.96 2.35 7.72
N THR A 243 -21.05 2.98 6.97
CA THR A 243 -19.62 3.06 7.31
C THR A 243 -19.15 4.48 7.60
N ALA A 244 -19.81 5.49 7.03
CA ALA A 244 -19.57 6.90 7.33
C ALA A 244 -20.81 7.76 7.10
N VAL A 245 -20.93 8.84 7.87
CA VAL A 245 -21.87 9.93 7.61
C VAL A 245 -21.05 11.22 7.51
N THR A 246 -21.29 11.99 6.45
CA THR A 246 -20.48 13.16 6.12
C THR A 246 -21.37 14.38 5.90
N GLU A 247 -21.04 15.48 6.56
CA GLU A 247 -21.60 16.80 6.31
C GLU A 247 -20.77 17.55 5.25
N LEU A 248 -21.42 17.99 4.18
CA LEU A 248 -20.84 18.57 2.97
C LEU A 248 -21.10 20.07 2.88
N GLY A 249 -20.96 20.79 4.00
CA GLY A 249 -21.22 22.23 4.12
C GLY A 249 -20.38 23.14 3.21
N LYS A 250 -20.23 24.41 3.58
CA LYS A 250 -19.42 25.40 2.80
C LYS A 250 -17.91 25.37 3.13
N GLY A 251 -17.44 24.33 3.81
CA GLY A 251 -16.04 24.14 4.20
C GLY A 251 -15.57 22.70 3.99
N LYS A 252 -14.45 22.34 4.63
CA LYS A 252 -13.90 20.97 4.60
C LYS A 252 -14.99 19.96 5.02
N PRO A 253 -15.21 18.86 4.27
CA PRO A 253 -16.14 17.81 4.68
C PRO A 253 -15.89 17.35 6.11
N LYS A 254 -16.95 17.31 6.93
CA LYS A 254 -16.89 16.85 8.32
C LYS A 254 -17.50 15.46 8.42
N PHE A 255 -16.79 14.53 9.03
CA PHE A 255 -17.26 13.17 9.23
C PHE A 255 -17.76 13.00 10.65
N TYR A 256 -18.93 12.34 10.78
CA TYR A 256 -19.49 12.03 12.09
C TYR A 256 -18.55 11.12 12.88
N SER A 257 -18.45 11.42 14.16
CA SER A 257 -17.91 10.53 15.17
C SER A 257 -18.75 9.26 15.26
N THR A 258 -18.21 8.24 15.91
CA THR A 258 -18.87 6.93 16.01
C THR A 258 -20.21 6.98 16.73
N PRO A 259 -20.33 7.66 17.89
CA PRO A 259 -21.63 7.80 18.55
C PRO A 259 -22.62 8.52 17.64
N GLU A 260 -22.21 9.59 16.94
CA GLU A 260 -23.09 10.31 16.01
C GLU A 260 -23.55 9.42 14.85
N VAL A 261 -22.67 8.57 14.29
CA VAL A 261 -23.06 7.59 13.27
C VAL A 261 -24.07 6.58 13.84
N ILE A 262 -23.86 6.08 15.06
CA ILE A 262 -24.80 5.14 15.71
C ILE A 262 -26.14 5.82 15.98
N ALA A 263 -26.15 7.02 16.57
CA ALA A 263 -27.35 7.82 16.81
C ALA A 263 -28.12 8.06 15.50
N PHE A 264 -27.40 8.48 14.46
CA PHE A 264 -27.96 8.68 13.13
C PHE A 264 -28.61 7.41 12.59
N CYS A 265 -27.90 6.28 12.64
CA CYS A 265 -28.42 5.01 12.15
C CYS A 265 -29.63 4.54 12.95
N ARG A 266 -29.61 4.64 14.28
CA ARG A 266 -30.74 4.24 15.13
C ARG A 266 -31.97 5.13 14.92
N LYS A 267 -31.78 6.44 14.76
CA LYS A 267 -32.84 7.41 14.41
C LYS A 267 -33.54 7.07 13.10
N TRP A 268 -32.78 6.67 12.08
CA TRP A 268 -33.33 6.33 10.75
C TRP A 268 -33.59 4.82 10.56
N ARG A 269 -33.30 4.00 11.58
CA ARG A 269 -33.34 2.53 11.57
C ARG A 269 -32.51 1.91 10.43
N LEU A 270 -31.34 2.47 10.15
CA LEU A 270 -30.38 1.96 9.18
C LEU A 270 -29.43 0.96 9.83
N PRO A 271 -28.91 -0.05 9.09
CA PRO A 271 -27.99 -1.03 9.66
C PRO A 271 -26.65 -0.40 10.09
N THR A 272 -26.31 -0.54 11.37
CA THR A 272 -25.00 -0.17 11.93
C THR A 272 -23.98 -1.29 11.77
N ASN A 273 -22.72 -0.90 11.61
CA ASN A 273 -21.60 -1.84 11.67
C ASN A 273 -21.33 -2.28 13.12
N HIS A 274 -20.65 -3.41 13.31
CA HIS A 274 -20.09 -3.80 14.62
C HIS A 274 -18.91 -2.90 14.93
N VAL A 275 -18.87 -2.37 16.15
CA VAL A 275 -17.84 -1.44 16.61
C VAL A 275 -17.18 -1.94 17.89
N TRP A 276 -15.85 -1.85 17.94
CA TRP A 276 -15.04 -2.03 19.15
C TRP A 276 -14.24 -0.76 19.43
N LEU A 277 -14.14 -0.37 20.70
CA LEU A 277 -13.32 0.76 21.16
C LEU A 277 -12.22 0.29 22.11
N PHE A 278 -11.03 0.85 21.94
CA PHE A 278 -9.83 0.58 22.71
C PHE A 278 -9.22 1.89 23.19
N SER A 279 -9.08 2.03 24.49
CA SER A 279 -8.82 3.26 25.23
C SER A 279 -7.45 3.33 25.87
N THR A 280 -6.81 2.19 26.04
CA THR A 280 -5.54 2.09 26.76
C THR A 280 -4.48 1.48 25.85
N ARG A 281 -3.21 1.77 26.17
CA ARG A 281 -2.07 1.06 25.57
C ARG A 281 -2.25 -0.46 25.65
N LYS A 282 -2.80 -0.95 26.77
CA LYS A 282 -3.08 -2.38 27.00
C LYS A 282 -4.07 -2.92 25.98
N SER A 283 -5.27 -2.32 25.91
CA SER A 283 -6.35 -2.82 25.05
C SER A 283 -6.01 -2.69 23.57
N VAL A 284 -5.34 -1.61 23.15
CA VAL A 284 -4.86 -1.45 21.76
C VAL A 284 -3.78 -2.46 21.39
N THR A 285 -2.82 -2.71 22.27
CA THR A 285 -1.76 -3.69 21.99
C THR A 285 -2.32 -5.11 21.95
N SER A 286 -3.27 -5.43 22.84
CA SER A 286 -4.00 -6.70 22.81
C SER A 286 -4.86 -6.86 21.55
N PHE A 287 -5.49 -5.79 21.05
CA PHE A 287 -6.18 -5.81 19.75
C PHE A 287 -5.25 -6.25 18.61
N PHE A 288 -4.09 -5.61 18.47
CA PHE A 288 -3.16 -5.94 17.40
C PHE A 288 -2.59 -7.36 17.56
N ALA A 289 -2.31 -7.80 18.79
CA ALA A 289 -1.89 -9.17 19.06
C ALA A 289 -2.99 -10.20 18.73
N ALA A 290 -4.26 -9.91 19.04
CA ALA A 290 -5.40 -10.77 18.70
C ALA A 290 -5.58 -10.86 17.18
N TYR A 291 -5.44 -9.73 16.46
CA TYR A 291 -5.45 -9.73 15.00
C TYR A 291 -4.29 -10.55 14.42
N ASP A 292 -3.06 -10.38 14.91
CA ASP A 292 -1.90 -11.14 14.41
C ASP A 292 -2.10 -12.65 14.61
N ALA A 293 -2.56 -13.05 15.79
CA ALA A 293 -2.92 -14.43 16.09
C ALA A 293 -3.99 -15.00 15.15
N LEU A 294 -4.91 -14.18 14.65
CA LEU A 294 -6.02 -14.58 13.78
C LEU A 294 -5.79 -14.28 12.29
N SER A 295 -4.70 -13.61 11.93
CA SER A 295 -4.49 -13.07 10.58
C SER A 295 -4.53 -14.14 9.47
N GLU A 296 -4.08 -15.36 9.77
CA GLU A 296 -3.97 -16.47 8.82
C GLU A 296 -5.16 -17.46 8.83
N GLU A 297 -5.99 -17.46 9.86
CA GLU A 297 -7.07 -18.45 10.05
C GLU A 297 -8.40 -17.85 10.57
N GLY A 298 -8.43 -16.54 10.78
CA GLY A 298 -9.56 -15.83 11.35
C GLY A 298 -10.81 -15.95 10.48
N LEU A 299 -11.88 -16.42 11.11
CA LEU A 299 -13.25 -16.40 10.60
C LEU A 299 -14.07 -15.39 11.39
N ALA A 300 -15.18 -14.91 10.82
CA ALA A 300 -16.05 -13.90 11.42
C ALA A 300 -16.39 -14.24 12.89
N THR A 301 -16.80 -15.47 13.17
CA THR A 301 -17.12 -15.92 14.55
C THR A 301 -15.93 -15.80 15.49
N THR A 302 -14.76 -16.32 15.10
CA THR A 302 -13.56 -16.30 15.94
C THR A 302 -13.02 -14.89 16.17
N VAL A 303 -13.09 -14.04 15.14
CA VAL A 303 -12.62 -12.66 15.19
C VAL A 303 -13.53 -11.81 16.08
N CYS A 304 -14.85 -11.86 15.88
CA CYS A 304 -15.78 -11.08 16.69
C CYS A 304 -15.68 -11.45 18.17
N ARG A 305 -15.66 -12.74 18.50
CA ARG A 305 -15.50 -13.21 19.89
C ARG A 305 -14.20 -12.71 20.53
N ALA A 306 -13.07 -12.83 19.82
CA ALA A 306 -11.79 -12.39 20.36
C ALA A 306 -11.77 -10.86 20.59
N LEU A 307 -12.37 -10.09 19.68
CA LEU A 307 -12.45 -8.64 19.82
C LEU A 307 -13.43 -8.18 20.90
N ASP A 308 -14.56 -8.87 21.07
CA ASP A 308 -15.51 -8.61 22.15
C ASP A 308 -14.87 -8.80 23.53
N GLU A 309 -13.95 -9.74 23.66
CA GLU A 309 -13.21 -10.02 24.90
C GLU A 309 -12.07 -9.01 25.18
N VAL A 310 -11.42 -8.45 24.13
CA VAL A 310 -10.28 -7.52 24.31
C VAL A 310 -10.67 -6.04 24.29
N ALA A 311 -11.86 -5.70 23.78
CA ALA A 311 -12.32 -4.34 23.66
C ALA A 311 -12.82 -3.77 24.98
N ASP A 312 -12.64 -2.48 25.19
CA ASP A 312 -13.17 -1.79 26.37
C ASP A 312 -14.69 -1.57 26.22
N ILE A 313 -15.14 -1.30 24.99
CA ILE A 313 -16.57 -1.21 24.63
C ILE A 313 -16.79 -1.99 23.33
N SER A 314 -17.81 -2.86 23.33
CA SER A 314 -18.31 -3.55 22.13
C SER A 314 -19.76 -3.18 21.87
N VAL A 315 -20.04 -2.74 20.63
CA VAL A 315 -21.39 -2.45 20.14
C VAL A 315 -21.67 -3.34 18.94
N SER A 316 -22.58 -4.29 19.11
CA SER A 316 -23.00 -5.19 18.03
C SER A 316 -23.65 -4.43 16.88
N GLY A 317 -23.38 -4.88 15.65
CA GLY A 317 -24.05 -4.37 14.45
C GLY A 317 -25.54 -4.75 14.41
N SER A 318 -26.36 -3.96 13.70
CA SER A 318 -27.80 -4.24 13.57
C SER A 318 -28.09 -5.56 12.83
N LYS A 319 -27.21 -5.94 11.89
CA LYS A 319 -27.27 -7.22 11.19
C LYS A 319 -26.02 -8.02 11.54
N ASP A 320 -26.23 -9.28 11.92
CA ASP A 320 -25.15 -10.22 12.23
C ASP A 320 -24.44 -10.64 10.94
N HIS A 321 -23.16 -10.28 10.79
CA HIS A 321 -22.33 -10.59 9.61
C HIS A 321 -22.35 -12.08 9.27
N ILE A 322 -22.32 -12.97 10.26
CA ILE A 322 -22.28 -14.42 10.06
C ILE A 322 -23.59 -14.90 9.44
N LYS A 323 -24.72 -14.33 9.87
CA LYS A 323 -26.05 -14.67 9.33
C LYS A 323 -26.22 -14.16 7.91
N VAL A 324 -25.87 -12.90 7.64
CA VAL A 324 -26.19 -12.24 6.35
C VAL A 324 -25.12 -12.43 5.28
N GLN A 325 -23.86 -12.59 5.64
CA GLN A 325 -22.73 -12.68 4.72
C GLN A 325 -21.97 -14.00 4.81
N GLY A 326 -21.81 -14.55 6.04
CA GLY A 326 -21.14 -15.82 6.30
C GLY A 326 -19.86 -15.68 7.14
N GLU A 327 -19.09 -16.76 7.19
CA GLU A 327 -17.89 -16.88 8.03
C GLU A 327 -16.64 -16.21 7.43
N ILE A 328 -16.57 -16.01 6.11
CA ILE A 328 -15.42 -15.38 5.48
C ILE A 328 -15.51 -13.87 5.69
N LEU A 329 -14.68 -13.37 6.59
CA LEU A 329 -14.52 -11.96 6.87
C LEU A 329 -13.38 -11.38 6.02
N GLU A 330 -13.65 -10.27 5.33
CA GLU A 330 -12.62 -9.61 4.54
C GLU A 330 -11.53 -8.97 5.40
N GLY A 331 -11.91 -8.38 6.52
CA GLY A 331 -10.97 -7.69 7.38
C GLY A 331 -11.59 -6.81 8.45
N LEU A 332 -10.75 -5.90 8.96
CA LEU A 332 -11.11 -4.88 9.94
C LEU A 332 -10.63 -3.50 9.44
N VAL A 333 -11.31 -2.44 9.88
CA VAL A 333 -10.87 -1.07 9.69
C VAL A 333 -10.67 -0.44 11.05
N ALA A 334 -9.44 0.01 11.34
CA ALA A 334 -9.11 0.69 12.59
C ALA A 334 -8.81 2.17 12.33
N ARG A 335 -9.27 3.07 13.22
CA ARG A 335 -9.07 4.52 13.15
C ARG A 335 -8.92 5.14 14.53
N ILE A 336 -8.13 6.21 14.63
CA ILE A 336 -8.07 7.03 15.85
C ILE A 336 -9.30 7.93 15.95
N VAL A 337 -9.88 8.04 17.15
CA VAL A 337 -11.00 8.92 17.48
C VAL A 337 -10.74 9.70 18.77
N SER A 338 -11.37 10.86 18.91
CA SER A 338 -11.21 11.76 20.07
C SER A 338 -11.90 11.25 21.34
N HIS A 339 -11.48 11.78 22.49
CA HIS A 339 -11.95 11.36 23.82
C HIS A 339 -13.46 11.48 24.01
N GLU A 340 -14.04 12.60 23.58
CA GLU A 340 -15.46 12.92 23.74
C GLU A 340 -16.38 11.83 23.18
N SER A 341 -15.89 11.04 22.22
CA SER A 341 -16.63 9.94 21.61
C SER A 341 -17.00 8.82 22.59
N SER A 342 -16.27 8.58 23.69
CA SER A 342 -16.60 7.49 24.62
C SER A 342 -17.72 7.85 25.61
N LYS A 343 -17.60 9.00 26.28
CA LYS A 343 -18.67 9.55 27.16
C LYS A 343 -19.97 9.71 26.38
N HIS A 344 -19.86 10.23 25.15
CA HIS A 344 -21.01 10.36 24.27
C HIS A 344 -21.56 9.01 23.79
N MET A 345 -20.74 7.95 23.72
CA MET A 345 -21.21 6.62 23.32
C MET A 345 -22.24 6.06 24.31
N GLU A 346 -21.95 6.06 25.61
CA GLU A 346 -22.87 5.51 26.62
C GLU A 346 -24.20 6.28 26.63
N ASP A 347 -24.14 7.61 26.52
CA ASP A 347 -25.31 8.47 26.44
C ASP A 347 -26.13 8.20 25.17
N VAL A 348 -25.49 8.09 24.01
CA VAL A 348 -26.15 7.76 22.75
C VAL A 348 -26.78 6.37 22.80
N LEU A 349 -26.09 5.38 23.38
CA LEU A 349 -26.61 4.03 23.50
C LEU A 349 -27.86 3.98 24.40
N ARG A 350 -27.92 4.84 25.42
CA ARG A 350 -29.06 5.00 26.33
C ARG A 350 -30.21 5.78 25.69
N GLU A 351 -29.93 6.88 24.98
CA GLU A 351 -30.94 7.75 24.36
C GLU A 351 -31.56 7.10 23.10
N TYR A 352 -30.76 6.37 22.33
CA TYR A 352 -31.18 5.70 21.11
C TYR A 352 -31.03 4.19 21.29
N PRO A 353 -31.96 3.44 21.90
CA PRO A 353 -31.87 1.98 21.98
C PRO A 353 -32.00 1.31 20.59
N PRO A 354 -31.62 0.02 20.44
CA PRO A 354 -31.82 -0.72 19.20
C PRO A 354 -33.30 -0.67 18.77
N PRO A 355 -33.61 -0.25 17.53
CA PRO A 355 -34.99 -0.06 17.11
C PRO A 355 -35.71 -1.40 16.87
N PRO A 356 -37.04 -1.46 17.07
CA PRO A 356 -37.84 -2.62 16.67
C PRO A 356 -37.88 -2.74 15.14
N VAL A 357 -37.99 -3.98 14.66
CA VAL A 357 -38.17 -4.29 13.24
C VAL A 357 -39.65 -4.50 12.97
N ASP A 358 -40.34 -3.44 12.55
CA ASP A 358 -41.81 -3.45 12.39
C ASP A 358 -42.27 -4.24 11.14
N GLY A 359 -41.37 -4.49 10.19
CA GLY A 359 -41.68 -5.12 8.90
C GLY A 359 -41.25 -6.58 8.76
N ALA A 360 -40.86 -7.27 9.84
CA ALA A 360 -40.33 -8.65 9.77
C ALA A 360 -41.34 -9.68 9.22
N ASP A 361 -42.64 -9.42 9.34
CA ASP A 361 -43.73 -10.31 8.91
C ASP A 361 -44.47 -9.84 7.64
N LEU A 362 -43.99 -8.77 6.98
CA LEU A 362 -44.63 -8.23 5.77
C LEU A 362 -44.00 -8.80 4.50
N ASP A 363 -44.82 -9.05 3.47
CA ASP A 363 -44.33 -9.35 2.12
C ASP A 363 -43.65 -8.10 1.53
N LEU A 364 -42.32 -8.14 1.44
CA LEU A 364 -41.47 -7.06 0.92
C LEU A 364 -41.42 -7.05 -0.62
N GLY A 365 -42.20 -7.91 -1.26
CA GLY A 365 -42.17 -8.08 -2.71
C GLY A 365 -40.87 -8.73 -3.20
N PRO A 366 -40.68 -8.75 -4.53
CA PRO A 366 -39.59 -9.51 -5.15
C PRO A 366 -38.22 -9.03 -4.67
N SER A 367 -37.34 -9.98 -4.37
CA SER A 367 -35.97 -9.72 -3.97
C SER A 367 -35.15 -9.11 -5.11
N LEU A 368 -34.01 -8.51 -4.75
CA LEU A 368 -33.05 -7.96 -5.72
C LEU A 368 -32.69 -9.02 -6.79
N ARG A 369 -32.44 -10.26 -6.34
CA ARG A 369 -32.02 -11.37 -7.21
C ARG A 369 -33.14 -11.82 -8.15
N GLU A 370 -34.39 -11.85 -7.68
CA GLU A 370 -35.56 -12.20 -8.51
C GLU A 370 -35.80 -11.17 -9.62
N ILE A 371 -35.76 -9.87 -9.28
CA ILE A 371 -35.89 -8.79 -10.27
C ILE A 371 -34.75 -8.87 -11.29
N CYS A 372 -33.52 -9.08 -10.81
CA CYS A 372 -32.36 -9.19 -11.66
C CYS A 372 -32.41 -10.41 -12.60
N ALA A 373 -32.86 -11.57 -12.09
CA ALA A 373 -33.06 -12.78 -12.88
C ALA A 373 -34.13 -12.62 -13.96
N ALA A 374 -35.26 -11.98 -13.63
CA ALA A 374 -36.36 -11.74 -14.57
C ALA A 374 -35.96 -10.82 -15.73
N ASN A 375 -34.99 -9.92 -15.53
CA ASN A 375 -34.56 -8.91 -16.52
C ASN A 375 -33.13 -9.14 -17.03
N ARG A 376 -32.58 -10.35 -16.90
CA ARG A 376 -31.17 -10.65 -17.19
C ARG A 376 -30.74 -10.41 -18.64
N SER A 377 -31.66 -10.34 -19.59
CA SER A 377 -31.36 -10.15 -21.01
C SER A 377 -31.09 -8.69 -21.40
N ASP A 378 -31.46 -7.72 -20.56
CA ASP A 378 -31.29 -6.29 -20.86
C ASP A 378 -30.99 -5.50 -19.58
N GLU A 379 -29.74 -5.04 -19.45
CA GLU A 379 -29.27 -4.24 -18.30
C GLU A 379 -30.09 -2.96 -18.09
N LYS A 380 -30.56 -2.30 -19.16
CA LYS A 380 -31.38 -1.08 -19.02
C LYS A 380 -32.76 -1.42 -18.47
N GLN A 381 -33.37 -2.52 -18.90
CA GLN A 381 -34.63 -3.00 -18.34
C GLN A 381 -34.47 -3.44 -16.90
N GLN A 382 -33.37 -4.11 -16.56
CA GLN A 382 -33.03 -4.46 -15.18
C GLN A 382 -32.96 -3.23 -14.28
N ILE A 383 -32.23 -2.19 -14.69
CA ILE A 383 -32.15 -0.91 -13.98
C ILE A 383 -33.55 -0.29 -13.82
N LYS A 384 -34.35 -0.29 -14.90
CA LYS A 384 -35.71 0.27 -14.88
C LYS A 384 -36.61 -0.47 -13.89
N ALA A 385 -36.59 -1.80 -13.91
CA ALA A 385 -37.38 -2.64 -13.02
C ALA A 385 -37.00 -2.43 -11.55
N LEU A 386 -35.71 -2.32 -11.23
CA LEU A 386 -35.25 -2.02 -9.86
C LEU A 386 -35.80 -0.68 -9.39
N LEU A 387 -35.64 0.38 -10.18
CA LEU A 387 -36.11 1.73 -9.82
C LEU A 387 -37.64 1.82 -9.69
N GLN A 388 -38.38 1.08 -10.51
CA GLN A 388 -39.85 1.00 -10.41
C GLN A 388 -40.29 0.32 -9.10
N ASN A 389 -39.61 -0.75 -8.68
CA ASN A 389 -39.93 -1.45 -7.42
C ASN A 389 -39.55 -0.64 -6.17
N VAL A 390 -38.59 0.29 -6.27
CA VAL A 390 -38.28 1.23 -5.18
C VAL A 390 -39.47 2.14 -4.87
N GLY A 391 -40.24 2.50 -5.89
CA GLY A 391 -41.34 3.44 -5.81
C GLY A 391 -40.93 4.90 -6.01
N SER A 392 -41.87 5.70 -6.54
CA SER A 392 -41.66 7.10 -6.88
C SER A 392 -41.46 8.03 -5.67
N LEU A 393 -41.76 7.57 -4.45
CA LEU A 393 -41.57 8.35 -3.23
C LEU A 393 -40.09 8.47 -2.83
N PHE A 394 -39.30 7.40 -3.01
CA PHE A 394 -37.87 7.41 -2.67
C PHE A 394 -36.99 7.84 -3.85
N CYS A 395 -37.41 7.52 -5.07
CA CYS A 395 -36.75 7.93 -6.31
C CYS A 395 -37.77 8.47 -7.32
N PRO A 396 -38.14 9.76 -7.25
CA PRO A 396 -39.19 10.34 -8.09
C PRO A 396 -38.76 10.60 -9.55
N ASP A 397 -37.45 10.68 -9.82
CA ASP A 397 -36.91 11.00 -11.15
C ASP A 397 -35.82 10.00 -11.55
N PHE A 398 -35.95 9.45 -12.77
CA PHE A 398 -35.01 8.49 -13.35
C PHE A 398 -34.04 9.12 -14.38
N SER A 399 -34.08 10.44 -14.56
CA SER A 399 -33.28 11.19 -15.54
C SER A 399 -31.78 10.97 -15.39
N ASP A 400 -31.30 10.68 -14.18
CA ASP A 400 -29.88 10.37 -13.94
C ASP A 400 -29.41 9.06 -14.59
N TRP A 401 -30.31 8.10 -14.84
CA TRP A 401 -29.98 6.83 -15.48
C TRP A 401 -30.27 6.83 -16.98
N PHE A 402 -31.43 7.37 -17.37
CA PHE A 402 -31.94 7.27 -18.74
C PHE A 402 -31.85 8.58 -19.54
N GLY A 403 -31.51 9.70 -18.91
CA GLY A 403 -31.63 11.03 -19.52
C GLY A 403 -33.09 11.47 -19.67
N VAL A 404 -33.32 12.57 -20.39
CA VAL A 404 -34.67 13.02 -20.75
C VAL A 404 -35.10 12.25 -22.00
N GLU A 405 -36.27 11.61 -21.97
CA GLU A 405 -36.82 10.81 -23.08
C GLU A 405 -37.05 11.68 -24.34
N SER A 406 -36.02 11.83 -25.17
CA SER A 406 -36.13 12.36 -26.53
C SER A 406 -35.10 11.71 -27.45
N GLY A 407 -35.53 10.63 -28.13
CA GLY A 407 -35.17 10.18 -29.50
C GLY A 407 -33.72 10.03 -29.99
N ASP A 408 -32.74 10.79 -29.49
CA ASP A 408 -31.40 10.88 -30.06
C ASP A 408 -30.34 10.44 -29.03
N SER A 409 -29.40 9.61 -29.48
CA SER A 409 -28.29 9.08 -28.69
C SER A 409 -27.26 10.17 -28.35
N HIS A 410 -27.62 11.10 -27.47
CA HIS A 410 -26.68 12.10 -26.99
C HIS A 410 -25.63 11.48 -26.06
N SER A 411 -24.36 11.85 -26.28
CA SER A 411 -23.22 11.49 -25.43
C SER A 411 -23.49 11.89 -23.97
N LYS A 412 -23.44 10.93 -23.04
CA LYS A 412 -23.50 11.19 -21.58
C LYS A 412 -22.41 12.17 -21.10
N ASN A 413 -21.30 12.29 -21.85
CA ASN A 413 -20.17 13.14 -21.46
C ASN A 413 -20.32 14.55 -22.01
N ALA A 414 -20.24 15.55 -21.14
CA ALA A 414 -20.02 16.95 -21.49
C ALA A 414 -18.56 17.18 -21.93
N ASP A 415 -18.35 18.20 -22.76
CA ASP A 415 -17.05 18.56 -23.34
C ASP A 415 -15.97 18.83 -22.26
N ARG A 416 -14.71 18.46 -22.56
CA ARG A 416 -13.52 18.69 -21.72
C ARG A 416 -13.30 20.18 -21.41
N SER A 417 -13.84 21.09 -22.21
CA SER A 417 -13.75 22.53 -21.97
C SER A 417 -14.43 23.00 -20.68
N VAL A 418 -15.40 22.25 -20.12
CA VAL A 418 -16.09 22.57 -18.85
C VAL A 418 -15.08 22.73 -17.70
N VAL A 419 -14.11 21.83 -17.57
CA VAL A 419 -13.12 21.90 -16.49
C VAL A 419 -12.22 23.11 -16.65
N SER A 420 -11.79 23.41 -17.87
CA SER A 420 -10.96 24.58 -18.13
C SER A 420 -11.71 25.89 -17.83
N LYS A 421 -13.00 25.99 -18.18
CA LYS A 421 -13.83 27.16 -17.85
C LYS A 421 -14.09 27.29 -16.35
N PHE A 422 -14.29 26.16 -15.66
CA PHE A 422 -14.44 26.14 -14.21
C PHE A 422 -13.19 26.68 -13.49
N LEU A 423 -11.98 26.34 -13.97
CA LEU A 423 -10.73 26.85 -13.39
C LEU A 423 -10.44 28.32 -13.73
N GLN A 424 -11.05 28.85 -14.79
CA GLN A 424 -10.91 30.25 -15.21
C GLN A 424 -11.89 31.19 -14.51
N ALA A 425 -13.05 30.68 -14.07
CA ALA A 425 -14.10 31.47 -13.43
C ALA A 425 -13.76 31.83 -11.97
N HIS A 426 -14.23 32.98 -11.50
CA HIS A 426 -14.03 33.40 -10.11
C HIS A 426 -14.85 32.53 -9.14
N PRO A 427 -14.26 31.96 -8.08
CA PRO A 427 -15.01 31.17 -7.10
C PRO A 427 -15.97 32.05 -6.30
N THR A 428 -17.17 31.53 -6.05
CA THR A 428 -18.21 32.21 -5.24
C THR A 428 -18.12 31.89 -3.74
N ASP A 429 -17.42 30.83 -3.36
CA ASP A 429 -17.21 30.43 -1.97
C ASP A 429 -15.85 29.75 -1.75
N PHE A 430 -15.48 29.58 -0.48
CA PHE A 430 -14.23 28.96 -0.06
C PHE A 430 -14.08 27.52 -0.55
N SER A 431 -15.15 26.72 -0.47
CA SER A 431 -15.14 25.34 -0.98
C SER A 431 -14.85 25.27 -2.48
N THR A 432 -15.41 26.17 -3.27
CA THR A 432 -15.17 26.25 -4.72
C THR A 432 -13.72 26.65 -4.99
N ALA A 433 -13.20 27.65 -4.28
CA ALA A 433 -11.80 28.05 -4.40
C ALA A 433 -10.85 26.90 -4.06
N LYS A 434 -11.12 26.14 -2.98
CA LYS A 434 -10.32 24.97 -2.60
C LYS A 434 -10.42 23.84 -3.62
N LEU A 435 -11.60 23.57 -4.17
CA LEU A 435 -11.75 22.57 -5.23
C LEU A 435 -10.98 22.96 -6.50
N GLN A 436 -11.01 24.24 -6.89
CA GLN A 436 -10.21 24.76 -8.00
C GLN A 436 -8.70 24.58 -7.71
N GLU A 437 -8.23 24.93 -6.51
CA GLU A 437 -6.84 24.74 -6.07
C GLU A 437 -6.39 23.27 -6.20
N MET A 438 -7.21 22.33 -5.71
CA MET A 438 -6.93 20.90 -5.82
C MET A 438 -6.80 20.44 -7.27
N ILE A 439 -7.74 20.84 -8.15
CA ILE A 439 -7.74 20.45 -9.56
C ILE A 439 -6.57 21.09 -10.31
N CYS A 440 -6.24 22.36 -10.04
CA CYS A 440 -5.07 23.03 -10.61
C CYS A 440 -3.79 22.26 -10.26
N LEU A 441 -3.59 21.95 -8.98
CA LEU A 441 -2.42 21.19 -8.53
C LEU A 441 -2.32 19.81 -9.20
N MET A 442 -3.44 19.08 -9.31
CA MET A 442 -3.47 17.79 -10.00
C MET A 442 -3.04 17.91 -11.47
N ARG A 443 -3.47 18.97 -12.18
CA ARG A 443 -3.14 19.19 -13.59
C ARG A 443 -1.69 19.65 -13.76
N GLU A 444 -1.23 20.60 -12.94
CA GLU A 444 0.15 21.13 -12.95
C GLU A 444 1.18 20.01 -12.69
N ARG A 445 0.94 19.20 -11.66
CA ARG A 445 1.82 18.07 -11.29
C ARG A 445 1.62 16.83 -12.16
N ARG A 446 0.71 16.88 -13.12
CA ARG A 446 0.33 15.75 -14.00
C ARG A 446 0.04 14.48 -13.22
N PHE A 447 -0.74 14.60 -12.15
CA PHE A 447 -1.19 13.42 -11.41
C PHE A 447 -2.06 12.57 -12.33
N PRO A 448 -1.97 11.23 -12.22
CA PRO A 448 -2.77 10.33 -13.04
C PRO A 448 -4.22 10.46 -12.58
N ALA A 449 -4.98 11.36 -13.20
CA ALA A 449 -6.38 11.62 -12.86
C ALA A 449 -7.20 11.98 -14.11
N ALA A 450 -8.46 11.56 -14.15
CA ALA A 450 -9.44 11.86 -15.18
C ALA A 450 -10.59 12.70 -14.59
N PHE A 451 -11.03 13.71 -15.33
CA PHE A 451 -12.13 14.59 -14.94
C PHE A 451 -13.29 14.35 -15.89
N LYS A 452 -14.38 13.75 -15.40
CA LYS A 452 -15.58 13.47 -16.20
C LYS A 452 -16.64 14.51 -15.87
N CYS A 453 -17.19 15.15 -16.89
CA CYS A 453 -18.27 16.12 -16.75
C CYS A 453 -19.54 15.57 -17.39
N TYR A 454 -20.67 15.74 -16.73
CA TYR A 454 -21.98 15.30 -17.19
C TYR A 454 -22.96 16.48 -17.13
N HIS A 455 -23.95 16.50 -18.01
CA HIS A 455 -25.04 17.47 -17.90
C HIS A 455 -25.90 17.18 -16.66
N ASN A 456 -26.35 18.23 -15.96
CA ASN A 456 -27.26 18.05 -14.84
C ASN A 456 -28.71 18.05 -15.33
N PHE A 457 -29.26 16.85 -15.61
CA PHE A 457 -30.58 16.69 -16.22
C PHE A 457 -31.73 17.26 -15.36
N HIS A 458 -31.61 17.22 -14.03
CA HIS A 458 -32.57 17.81 -13.07
C HIS A 458 -32.74 19.33 -13.19
N LYS A 459 -31.75 20.04 -13.77
CA LYS A 459 -31.78 21.51 -13.91
C LYS A 459 -31.86 21.96 -15.36
N ILE A 460 -32.19 21.07 -16.31
CA ILE A 460 -32.29 21.43 -17.73
C ILE A 460 -33.31 22.55 -17.98
N GLY A 461 -34.43 22.55 -17.25
CA GLY A 461 -35.45 23.62 -17.33
C GLY A 461 -34.99 24.98 -16.77
N SER A 462 -33.85 25.03 -16.09
CA SER A 462 -33.23 26.25 -15.55
C SER A 462 -31.99 26.69 -16.34
N VAL A 463 -31.64 25.98 -17.41
CA VAL A 463 -30.50 26.33 -18.26
C VAL A 463 -30.85 27.58 -19.08
N SER A 464 -29.97 28.58 -19.06
CA SER A 464 -30.06 29.78 -19.89
C SER A 464 -28.69 30.06 -20.53
N THR A 465 -28.58 31.07 -21.40
CA THR A 465 -27.29 31.52 -21.94
C THR A 465 -26.29 31.88 -20.84
N ASP A 466 -26.79 32.30 -19.68
CA ASP A 466 -26.00 32.87 -18.59
C ASP A 466 -25.87 31.90 -17.41
N ASN A 467 -26.60 30.77 -17.41
CA ASN A 467 -26.59 29.76 -16.35
C ASN A 467 -26.51 28.33 -16.90
N LEU A 468 -25.35 27.69 -16.71
CA LEU A 468 -25.10 26.30 -17.11
C LEU A 468 -24.85 25.42 -15.88
N PHE A 469 -25.44 24.22 -15.86
CA PHE A 469 -25.34 23.27 -14.73
C PHE A 469 -24.68 21.94 -15.16
N TYR A 470 -23.57 21.61 -14.51
CA TYR A 470 -22.82 20.36 -14.75
C TYR A 470 -22.61 19.56 -13.47
N LYS A 471 -22.41 18.25 -13.64
CA LYS A 471 -21.91 17.33 -12.62
C LYS A 471 -20.45 17.00 -12.96
N LEU A 472 -19.52 17.34 -12.08
CA LEU A 472 -18.10 16.97 -12.20
C LEU A 472 -17.81 15.74 -11.35
N VAL A 473 -17.12 14.75 -11.93
CA VAL A 473 -16.59 13.57 -11.24
C VAL A 473 -15.09 13.52 -11.48
N ILE A 474 -14.32 13.55 -10.39
CA ILE A 474 -12.85 13.47 -10.45
C ILE A 474 -12.43 12.03 -10.15
N HIS A 475 -11.66 11.40 -11.04
CA HIS A 475 -11.13 10.04 -10.91
C HIS A 475 -9.61 10.07 -10.79
N VAL A 476 -9.03 9.67 -9.66
CA VAL A 476 -7.58 9.50 -9.52
C VAL A 476 -7.23 8.07 -9.90
N LEU A 477 -6.39 7.92 -10.91
CA LEU A 477 -5.96 6.66 -11.50
C LEU A 477 -4.73 6.16 -10.73
N ARG A 478 -4.85 5.01 -10.06
CA ARG A 478 -3.80 4.31 -9.29
C ARG A 478 -3.48 4.94 -7.92
N ASP A 479 -3.07 4.08 -6.99
CA ASP A 479 -2.68 4.46 -5.62
C ASP A 479 -1.49 5.43 -5.58
N SER A 480 -0.59 5.39 -6.58
CA SER A 480 0.56 6.31 -6.65
C SER A 480 0.15 7.78 -6.85
N GLY A 481 -1.03 8.06 -7.42
CA GLY A 481 -1.57 9.42 -7.51
C GLY A 481 -1.90 10.00 -6.14
N PHE A 482 -2.45 9.18 -5.24
CA PHE A 482 -2.79 9.59 -3.87
C PHE A 482 -1.54 9.86 -3.03
N GLN A 483 -0.53 8.99 -3.12
CA GLN A 483 0.74 9.16 -2.40
C GLN A 483 1.48 10.43 -2.82
N ARG A 484 1.49 10.73 -4.13
CA ARG A 484 2.09 11.96 -4.66
C ARG A 484 1.35 13.21 -4.17
N TYR A 485 0.01 13.18 -4.14
CA TYR A 485 -0.76 14.30 -3.61
C TYR A 485 -0.55 14.50 -2.10
N GLN A 486 -0.53 13.42 -1.32
CA GLN A 486 -0.22 13.48 0.12
C GLN A 486 1.18 14.06 0.37
N LYS A 487 2.16 13.80 -0.50
CA LYS A 487 3.48 14.46 -0.42
C LYS A 487 3.35 15.98 -0.57
N GLU A 488 2.53 16.48 -1.49
CA GLU A 488 2.30 17.93 -1.63
C GLU A 488 1.60 18.52 -0.40
N MET A 489 0.65 17.79 0.22
CA MET A 489 0.00 18.23 1.47
C MET A 489 0.99 18.45 2.61
N ARG A 490 2.03 17.61 2.73
CA ARG A 490 3.09 17.81 3.74
C ARG A 490 3.85 19.13 3.56
N HIS A 491 3.95 19.62 2.32
CA HIS A 491 4.59 20.89 2.01
C HIS A 491 3.61 22.07 2.03
N LYS A 492 2.31 21.80 1.92
CA LYS A 492 1.21 22.78 1.92
C LYS A 492 0.06 22.25 2.78
N PRO A 493 0.10 22.44 4.11
CA PRO A 493 -0.88 21.88 5.04
C PRO A 493 -2.32 22.35 4.80
N GLU A 494 -2.50 23.49 4.13
CA GLU A 494 -3.82 24.06 3.81
C GLU A 494 -4.58 23.35 2.67
N LEU A 495 -3.96 22.34 2.03
CA LEU A 495 -4.58 21.54 0.98
C LEU A 495 -5.57 20.54 1.58
N TRP A 496 -6.71 20.36 0.91
CA TRP A 496 -7.68 19.34 1.31
C TRP A 496 -7.22 17.94 0.87
N PRO A 497 -7.47 16.89 1.67
CA PRO A 497 -7.09 15.54 1.30
C PRO A 497 -7.88 14.99 0.12
N LEU A 498 -7.32 14.00 -0.56
CA LEU A 498 -8.04 13.23 -1.58
C LEU A 498 -8.96 12.20 -0.92
N TYR A 499 -10.21 12.59 -0.71
CA TYR A 499 -11.36 11.79 -0.32
C TYR A 499 -11.76 10.67 -1.32
N ARG A 500 -11.86 9.42 -0.87
CA ARG A 500 -12.22 8.31 -1.76
C ARG A 500 -13.66 8.44 -2.29
N GLY A 501 -13.94 7.86 -3.46
CA GLY A 501 -15.31 7.76 -3.98
C GLY A 501 -15.36 6.79 -5.16
N LYS A 502 -16.09 5.68 -5.03
CA LYS A 502 -16.27 4.71 -6.13
C LYS A 502 -17.59 5.02 -6.82
N THR A 503 -17.57 5.45 -8.09
CA THR A 503 -18.77 5.51 -8.93
C THR A 503 -18.84 4.22 -9.76
N LEU A 504 -19.98 3.52 -9.70
CA LEU A 504 -20.15 2.14 -10.21
C LEU A 504 -20.51 2.04 -11.70
N GLU A 505 -20.53 3.15 -12.46
CA GLU A 505 -20.74 3.12 -13.93
C GLU A 505 -19.58 2.45 -14.72
N SER A 506 -18.57 1.89 -14.04
CA SER A 506 -17.58 1.00 -14.66
C SER A 506 -17.18 -0.14 -13.70
N CYS A 507 -18.06 -1.12 -13.53
CA CYS A 507 -17.67 -2.44 -13.05
C CYS A 507 -16.78 -3.12 -14.11
N ALA A 508 -15.47 -2.95 -13.97
CA ALA A 508 -14.45 -3.76 -14.65
C ALA A 508 -13.07 -3.59 -14.00
N GLN A 509 -12.80 -2.45 -13.33
CA GLN A 509 -11.46 -2.18 -12.82
C GLN A 509 -11.47 -2.14 -11.29
N GLY A 510 -10.87 -3.16 -10.68
CA GLY A 510 -10.54 -3.24 -9.24
C GLY A 510 -9.50 -2.21 -8.80
N GLN A 511 -9.65 -0.95 -9.19
CA GLN A 511 -8.77 0.17 -8.84
C GLN A 511 -9.47 1.13 -7.87
N SER A 512 -8.65 1.75 -7.02
CA SER A 512 -9.02 2.77 -6.04
C SER A 512 -9.51 4.04 -6.72
N ASN A 513 -10.81 4.12 -6.98
CA ASN A 513 -11.40 5.28 -7.62
C ASN A 513 -11.68 6.39 -6.59
N PHE A 514 -11.29 7.61 -6.95
CA PHE A 514 -11.73 8.89 -6.39
C PHE A 514 -13.02 9.31 -7.13
N SER A 515 -13.96 10.00 -6.47
CA SER A 515 -15.13 10.62 -7.10
C SER A 515 -15.66 11.70 -6.16
N VAL A 516 -15.20 12.94 -6.32
CA VAL A 516 -15.90 14.11 -5.77
C VAL A 516 -16.95 14.51 -6.79
N HIS A 517 -18.22 14.38 -6.40
CA HIS A 517 -19.34 14.81 -7.23
C HIS A 517 -19.65 16.26 -6.92
N SER A 518 -19.43 17.16 -7.88
CA SER A 518 -19.72 18.57 -7.68
C SER A 518 -20.79 19.06 -8.66
N LYS A 519 -21.84 19.73 -8.14
CA LYS A 519 -22.71 20.55 -8.99
C LYS A 519 -21.96 21.85 -9.28
N ILE A 520 -21.66 22.10 -10.55
CA ILE A 520 -21.05 23.36 -11.03
C ILE A 520 -22.16 24.20 -11.64
N SER A 521 -22.32 25.42 -11.16
CA SER A 521 -23.11 26.45 -11.84
C SER A 521 -22.23 27.61 -12.25
N TYR A 522 -22.42 28.08 -13.49
CA TYR A 522 -21.90 29.35 -13.98
C TYR A 522 -22.99 30.40 -13.85
N GLU A 523 -22.63 31.62 -13.44
CA GLU A 523 -23.54 32.76 -13.45
C GLU A 523 -22.78 34.02 -13.87
N GLN A 524 -23.31 34.78 -14.82
CA GLN A 524 -22.77 36.07 -15.23
C GLN A 524 -23.40 37.16 -14.36
N ALA A 525 -22.57 37.84 -13.55
CA ALA A 525 -23.09 38.73 -12.51
C ALA A 525 -23.51 40.10 -13.06
N ASN A 526 -24.74 40.54 -12.74
CA ASN A 526 -25.13 41.95 -12.88
C ASN A 526 -24.41 42.83 -11.82
N LYS A 527 -24.24 44.14 -12.11
CA LYS A 527 -23.45 45.09 -11.30
C LYS A 527 -23.75 45.09 -9.79
N GLU A 528 -25.00 44.83 -9.40
CA GLU A 528 -25.42 44.79 -7.99
C GLU A 528 -24.89 43.55 -7.23
N ARG A 529 -24.89 42.38 -7.89
CA ARG A 529 -24.42 41.11 -7.28
C ARG A 529 -22.90 40.98 -7.31
N ALA A 530 -22.24 41.57 -8.32
CA ALA A 530 -20.79 41.73 -8.33
C ALA A 530 -20.30 42.58 -7.14
N ALA A 531 -21.07 43.59 -6.72
CA ALA A 531 -20.80 44.38 -5.53
C ALA A 531 -21.05 43.61 -4.21
N GLU A 532 -22.02 42.69 -4.20
CA GLU A 532 -22.31 41.80 -3.07
C GLU A 532 -21.24 40.70 -2.89
N ILE A 533 -20.77 40.12 -3.99
CA ILE A 533 -19.64 39.17 -4.01
C ILE A 533 -18.32 39.88 -3.66
N ALA A 534 -18.08 41.10 -4.14
CA ALA A 534 -16.92 41.90 -3.76
C ALA A 534 -16.92 42.27 -2.26
N LYS A 535 -18.09 42.56 -1.67
CA LYS A 535 -18.25 42.75 -0.22
C LYS A 535 -17.95 41.47 0.57
N ASN A 536 -18.39 40.31 0.08
CA ASN A 536 -18.09 39.02 0.72
C ASN A 536 -16.63 38.57 0.54
N ASN A 537 -15.99 38.88 -0.61
CA ASN A 537 -14.58 38.56 -0.86
C ASN A 537 -13.62 39.35 0.06
N ASN A 538 -13.97 40.58 0.44
CA ASN A 538 -13.22 41.33 1.46
C ASN A 538 -13.31 40.67 2.85
N ASN A 539 -14.37 39.91 3.13
CA ASN A 539 -14.48 39.09 4.35
C ASN A 539 -13.75 37.73 4.22
N ILE A 540 -13.54 37.19 3.02
CA ILE A 540 -12.77 35.95 2.79
C ILE A 540 -11.28 36.14 3.13
N VAL A 541 -10.75 37.35 2.96
CA VAL A 541 -9.37 37.72 3.34
C VAL A 541 -9.30 38.28 4.77
N GLY A 542 -10.40 38.83 5.31
CA GLY A 542 -10.45 39.49 6.63
C GLY A 542 -10.91 38.65 7.83
N ASN A 543 -11.72 37.61 7.63
CA ASN A 543 -12.26 36.78 8.73
C ASN A 543 -11.41 35.56 9.10
N VAL A 544 -10.09 35.68 9.00
CA VAL A 544 -9.19 34.69 9.62
C VAL A 544 -9.23 34.81 11.16
N ASN A 545 -9.77 35.91 11.72
CA ASN A 545 -9.57 36.23 13.13
C ASN A 545 -10.79 36.48 14.05
N ASP A 546 -12.07 36.47 13.63
CA ASP A 546 -13.12 36.44 14.67
C ASP A 546 -14.54 36.02 14.26
N SER A 547 -15.18 35.37 15.23
CA SER A 547 -16.60 35.01 15.40
C SER A 547 -17.16 33.76 14.70
N GLY A 548 -17.35 32.71 15.51
CA GLY A 548 -18.31 31.64 15.22
C GLY A 548 -17.95 30.23 15.65
N GLY A 549 -16.85 30.05 16.35
CA GLY A 549 -16.45 28.81 16.99
C GLY A 549 -15.06 29.03 17.52
N ARG A 550 -14.89 29.03 18.85
CA ARG A 550 -13.60 28.90 19.52
C ARG A 550 -12.77 27.91 18.69
N PRO A 551 -11.51 28.19 18.28
CA PRO A 551 -10.66 27.09 17.87
C PRO A 551 -10.63 26.23 19.12
N THR A 552 -11.38 25.13 19.12
CA THR A 552 -11.20 24.10 20.12
C THR A 552 -9.71 23.81 20.00
N LYS A 553 -8.99 24.14 21.07
CA LYS A 553 -7.63 23.68 21.28
C LYS A 553 -7.62 22.16 21.54
N ASP A 554 -8.74 21.49 21.21
CA ASP A 554 -9.14 20.14 21.60
C ASP A 554 -9.17 19.20 20.37
N GLY A 555 -8.39 19.54 19.34
CA GLY A 555 -8.32 18.80 18.09
C GLY A 555 -6.94 18.19 17.89
N LEU A 556 -6.88 16.87 17.80
CA LEU A 556 -5.73 16.12 17.28
C LEU A 556 -5.14 16.80 16.02
N ALA A 557 -3.80 16.80 15.89
CA ALA A 557 -3.13 17.30 14.69
C ALA A 557 -3.76 16.68 13.42
N ASP A 558 -3.92 17.44 12.32
CA ASP A 558 -4.65 17.00 11.12
C ASP A 558 -4.05 15.71 10.49
N ASP A 559 -2.78 15.41 10.79
CA ASP A 559 -2.11 14.15 10.42
C ASP A 559 -2.51 12.94 11.30
N ASP A 560 -2.82 13.15 12.59
CA ASP A 560 -3.25 12.11 13.55
C ASP A 560 -4.77 11.87 13.50
N ALA A 561 -5.56 12.92 13.22
CA ALA A 561 -7.01 12.82 13.08
C ALA A 561 -7.46 11.94 11.89
N ASN A 562 -6.58 11.69 10.92
CA ASN A 562 -6.83 10.87 9.74
C ASN A 562 -6.12 9.50 9.76
N LEU A 563 -5.54 9.11 10.91
CA LEU A 563 -4.81 7.85 11.02
C LEU A 563 -5.78 6.65 10.99
N MET A 564 -5.82 5.98 9.83
CA MET A 564 -6.69 4.82 9.57
C MET A 564 -5.91 3.69 8.89
N ILE A 565 -6.23 2.44 9.22
CA ILE A 565 -5.59 1.24 8.64
C ILE A 565 -6.62 0.16 8.29
N LYS A 566 -6.37 -0.57 7.20
CA LYS A 566 -7.15 -1.76 6.82
C LYS A 566 -6.35 -3.02 7.07
N LEU A 567 -6.93 -3.90 7.87
CA LEU A 567 -6.40 -5.21 8.23
C LEU A 567 -7.21 -6.28 7.47
N LYS A 568 -6.58 -7.32 6.91
CA LYS A 568 -7.26 -8.31 6.06
C LYS A 568 -6.82 -9.73 6.37
N PHE A 569 -7.79 -10.64 6.42
CA PHE A 569 -7.56 -12.06 6.74
C PHE A 569 -7.16 -12.90 5.52
N LEU A 570 -6.35 -13.94 5.76
CA LEU A 570 -5.80 -14.79 4.70
C LEU A 570 -6.88 -15.57 3.94
N THR A 571 -7.94 -16.02 4.61
CA THR A 571 -9.07 -16.76 4.01
C THR A 571 -9.79 -15.95 2.91
N TYR A 572 -9.91 -14.63 3.11
CA TYR A 572 -10.36 -13.70 2.09
C TYR A 572 -9.27 -13.43 1.04
N LYS A 573 -8.02 -13.19 1.46
CA LYS A 573 -6.92 -12.86 0.55
C LYS A 573 -6.68 -13.98 -0.47
N LEU A 574 -6.84 -15.24 -0.06
CA LEU A 574 -6.80 -16.42 -0.92
C LEU A 574 -7.75 -16.27 -2.11
N ARG A 575 -9.04 -16.04 -1.86
CA ARG A 575 -10.07 -15.95 -2.91
C ARG A 575 -9.84 -14.76 -3.83
N THR A 576 -9.62 -13.60 -3.23
CA THR A 576 -9.59 -12.33 -3.96
C THR A 576 -8.25 -12.07 -4.66
N PHE A 577 -7.12 -12.32 -3.99
CA PHE A 577 -5.80 -11.97 -4.52
C PHE A 577 -5.06 -13.15 -5.12
N LEU A 578 -5.11 -14.35 -4.52
CA LEU A 578 -4.39 -15.49 -5.08
C LEU A 578 -5.17 -16.10 -6.25
N ILE A 579 -6.48 -16.36 -6.07
CA ILE A 579 -7.32 -16.95 -7.12
C ILE A 579 -7.74 -15.86 -8.12
N ARG A 580 -8.69 -14.97 -7.79
CA ARG A 580 -9.31 -14.05 -8.77
C ARG A 580 -8.30 -13.21 -9.53
N ASN A 581 -7.42 -12.50 -8.83
CA ASN A 581 -6.45 -11.62 -9.48
C ASN A 581 -5.33 -12.41 -10.20
N GLY A 582 -5.02 -13.61 -9.75
CA GLY A 582 -4.02 -14.46 -10.37
C GLY A 582 -4.53 -15.24 -11.60
N LEU A 583 -5.84 -15.28 -11.85
CA LEU A 583 -6.43 -15.90 -13.05
C LEU A 583 -5.82 -15.33 -14.34
N SER A 584 -5.64 -14.01 -14.42
CA SER A 584 -5.07 -13.36 -15.62
C SER A 584 -3.65 -13.89 -15.91
N THR A 585 -2.77 -13.93 -14.90
CA THR A 585 -1.43 -14.51 -15.02
C THR A 585 -1.47 -16.00 -15.36
N LEU A 586 -2.38 -16.77 -14.74
CA LEU A 586 -2.52 -18.20 -15.02
C LEU A 586 -2.93 -18.47 -16.48
N PHE A 587 -3.84 -17.68 -17.04
CA PHE A 587 -4.32 -17.88 -18.41
C PHE A 587 -3.39 -17.28 -19.48
N LYS A 588 -2.79 -16.10 -19.23
CA LYS A 588 -1.90 -15.41 -20.17
C LYS A 588 -0.49 -16.00 -20.17
N GLU A 589 0.09 -16.26 -19.00
CA GLU A 589 1.51 -16.62 -18.83
C GLU A 589 1.74 -18.08 -18.38
N GLY A 590 0.71 -18.74 -17.85
CA GLY A 590 0.74 -20.16 -17.50
C GLY A 590 1.13 -20.48 -16.05
N PRO A 591 1.14 -21.77 -15.67
CA PRO A 591 1.33 -22.20 -14.27
C PRO A 591 2.63 -21.74 -13.60
N PRO A 592 3.80 -21.74 -14.25
CA PRO A 592 5.04 -21.26 -13.61
C PRO A 592 4.97 -19.78 -13.22
N ALA A 593 4.35 -18.95 -14.06
CA ALA A 593 4.15 -17.53 -13.78
C ALA A 593 3.12 -17.32 -12.67
N TYR A 594 2.04 -18.11 -12.65
CA TYR A 594 1.06 -18.11 -11.56
C TYR A 594 1.68 -18.49 -10.21
N LYS A 595 2.58 -19.49 -10.20
CA LYS A 595 3.35 -19.88 -9.01
C LYS A 595 4.25 -18.77 -8.50
N ALA A 596 5.02 -18.15 -9.38
CA ALA A 596 5.83 -16.99 -9.02
C ALA A 596 4.97 -15.83 -8.49
N TYR A 597 3.80 -15.61 -9.08
CA TYR A 597 2.84 -14.59 -8.65
C TYR A 597 2.33 -14.84 -7.23
N TYR A 598 1.76 -16.01 -6.94
CA TYR A 598 1.16 -16.26 -5.63
C TYR A 598 2.22 -16.33 -4.52
N LEU A 599 3.42 -16.84 -4.80
CA LEU A 599 4.53 -16.87 -3.83
C LEU A 599 4.99 -15.46 -3.48
N ARG A 600 5.08 -14.58 -4.48
CA ARG A 600 5.38 -13.17 -4.27
C ARG A 600 4.30 -12.48 -3.42
N GLN A 601 3.02 -12.74 -3.68
CA GLN A 601 1.94 -12.17 -2.87
C GLN A 601 2.03 -12.61 -1.40
N MET A 602 2.22 -13.90 -1.14
CA MET A 602 2.37 -14.42 0.23
C MET A 602 3.61 -13.86 0.93
N LYS A 603 4.72 -13.66 0.20
CA LYS A 603 5.92 -12.98 0.72
C LYS A 603 5.65 -11.53 1.11
N ILE A 604 4.92 -10.78 0.26
CA ILE A 604 4.53 -9.39 0.55
C ILE A 604 3.66 -9.30 1.80
N TRP A 605 2.77 -10.27 2.01
CA TRP A 605 1.91 -10.34 3.21
C TRP A 605 2.63 -10.88 4.45
N GLY A 606 3.87 -11.36 4.28
CA GLY A 606 4.66 -12.00 5.33
C GLY A 606 4.05 -13.29 5.89
N THR A 607 3.22 -13.99 5.10
CA THR A 607 2.58 -15.25 5.48
C THR A 607 3.60 -16.28 5.99
N SER A 608 3.26 -17.04 7.02
CA SER A 608 4.13 -18.01 7.67
C SER A 608 4.58 -19.12 6.71
N ALA A 609 5.82 -19.61 6.86
CA ALA A 609 6.38 -20.62 5.95
C ALA A 609 5.60 -21.93 5.93
N GLY A 610 4.97 -22.30 7.06
CA GLY A 610 4.04 -23.43 7.12
C GLY A 610 2.83 -23.19 6.22
N LYS A 611 2.18 -22.04 6.39
CA LYS A 611 0.98 -21.67 5.64
C LYS A 611 1.25 -21.45 4.15
N GLN A 612 2.42 -20.91 3.79
CA GLN A 612 2.85 -20.79 2.40
C GLN A 612 2.93 -22.15 1.71
N ARG A 613 3.46 -23.19 2.39
CA ARG A 613 3.52 -24.55 1.84
C ARG A 613 2.12 -25.14 1.65
N GLU A 614 1.27 -25.02 2.67
CA GLU A 614 -0.13 -25.49 2.61
C GLU A 614 -0.90 -24.82 1.46
N LEU A 615 -0.83 -23.49 1.35
CA LEU A 615 -1.48 -22.74 0.27
C LEU A 615 -0.91 -23.06 -1.10
N SER A 616 0.42 -23.21 -1.22
CA SER A 616 1.05 -23.56 -2.49
C SER A 616 0.58 -24.91 -2.99
N ASN A 617 0.48 -25.91 -2.11
CA ASN A 617 -0.03 -27.24 -2.47
C ASN A 617 -1.47 -27.16 -2.99
N MET A 618 -2.35 -26.46 -2.26
CA MET A 618 -3.74 -26.28 -2.67
C MET A 618 -3.88 -25.48 -3.97
N LEU A 619 -3.08 -24.43 -4.17
CA LEU A 619 -3.09 -23.62 -5.40
C LEU A 619 -2.50 -24.37 -6.59
N ASP A 620 -1.54 -25.26 -6.34
CA ASP A 620 -0.98 -26.15 -7.35
C ASP A 620 -2.04 -27.14 -7.84
N GLU A 621 -2.83 -27.70 -6.93
CA GLU A 621 -4.00 -28.54 -7.27
C GLU A 621 -5.09 -27.74 -7.98
N TRP A 622 -5.44 -26.55 -7.48
CA TRP A 622 -6.42 -25.65 -8.09
C TRP A 622 -6.14 -25.45 -9.56
N TYR A 623 -4.90 -25.06 -9.93
CA TYR A 623 -4.61 -24.84 -11.33
C TYR A 623 -4.52 -26.17 -12.11
N CYS A 624 -3.99 -27.24 -11.53
CA CYS A 624 -3.89 -28.54 -12.22
C CYS A 624 -5.28 -29.08 -12.61
N GLU A 625 -6.24 -29.02 -11.70
CA GLU A 625 -7.61 -29.50 -11.91
C GLU A 625 -8.41 -28.53 -12.80
N LYS A 626 -8.36 -27.22 -12.53
CA LYS A 626 -9.25 -26.25 -13.17
C LYS A 626 -8.73 -25.65 -14.46
N ALA A 627 -7.42 -25.57 -14.72
CA ALA A 627 -6.92 -25.00 -15.97
C ALA A 627 -7.41 -25.77 -17.19
N VAL A 628 -7.53 -27.10 -17.09
CA VAL A 628 -8.09 -27.95 -18.16
C VAL A 628 -9.62 -27.81 -18.23
N HIS A 629 -10.31 -27.81 -17.08
CA HIS A 629 -11.76 -27.69 -17.03
C HIS A 629 -12.26 -26.34 -17.58
N ILE A 630 -11.67 -25.24 -17.14
CA ILE A 630 -12.05 -23.88 -17.55
C ILE A 630 -11.72 -23.65 -19.03
N ARG A 631 -10.55 -24.11 -19.53
CA ARG A 631 -10.23 -24.03 -20.97
C ARG A 631 -11.21 -24.83 -21.84
N ARG A 632 -11.71 -25.96 -21.36
CA ARG A 632 -12.75 -26.74 -22.07
C ARG A 632 -14.12 -26.06 -22.03
N LYS A 633 -14.51 -25.49 -20.88
CA LYS A 633 -15.82 -24.87 -20.66
C LYS A 633 -15.97 -23.47 -21.30
N TYR A 634 -14.92 -22.65 -21.27
CA TYR A 634 -14.93 -21.25 -21.74
C TYR A 634 -14.09 -21.00 -23.00
N GLY A 635 -13.39 -22.01 -23.52
CA GLY A 635 -12.54 -21.89 -24.72
C GLY A 635 -11.30 -21.02 -24.49
N LYS A 636 -10.98 -20.14 -25.44
CA LYS A 636 -9.90 -19.11 -25.29
C LYS A 636 -10.33 -17.90 -24.46
N LYS A 637 -11.60 -17.81 -24.02
CA LYS A 637 -12.11 -16.66 -23.25
C LYS A 637 -11.77 -16.84 -21.77
N GLN A 638 -11.26 -15.78 -21.14
CA GLN A 638 -10.93 -15.75 -19.72
C GLN A 638 -12.20 -15.82 -18.86
N LEU A 639 -12.17 -16.55 -17.75
CA LEU A 639 -13.23 -16.52 -16.74
C LEU A 639 -13.37 -15.10 -16.20
N ALA A 640 -14.57 -14.51 -16.30
CA ALA A 640 -14.79 -13.13 -15.85
C ALA A 640 -14.59 -13.00 -14.33
N SER A 641 -13.93 -11.92 -13.93
CA SER A 641 -13.60 -11.65 -12.52
C SER A 641 -14.84 -11.49 -11.63
N SER A 642 -15.98 -11.17 -12.22
CA SER A 642 -17.26 -10.97 -11.56
C SER A 642 -17.98 -12.27 -11.17
N ILE A 643 -17.60 -13.42 -11.73
CA ILE A 643 -18.26 -14.73 -11.48
C ILE A 643 -17.27 -15.84 -11.06
N TYR A 644 -16.04 -15.49 -10.71
CA TYR A 644 -14.97 -16.46 -10.46
C TYR A 644 -15.28 -17.46 -9.34
N LEU A 645 -16.12 -17.09 -8.36
CA LEU A 645 -16.48 -17.98 -7.26
C LEU A 645 -17.33 -19.17 -7.70
N THR A 646 -17.98 -19.09 -8.87
CA THR A 646 -18.72 -20.24 -9.42
C THR A 646 -17.78 -21.41 -9.71
N GLU A 647 -16.52 -21.13 -10.03
CA GLU A 647 -15.50 -22.18 -10.20
C GLU A 647 -14.68 -22.40 -8.93
N ALA A 648 -14.40 -21.34 -8.17
CA ALA A 648 -13.54 -21.40 -6.99
C ALA A 648 -14.20 -22.10 -5.79
N GLU A 649 -15.43 -21.74 -5.42
CA GLU A 649 -16.07 -22.27 -4.22
C GLU A 649 -16.31 -23.78 -4.25
N PRO A 650 -16.76 -24.41 -5.35
CA PRO A 650 -16.91 -25.86 -5.40
C PRO A 650 -15.59 -26.61 -5.20
N PHE A 651 -14.49 -26.08 -5.76
CA PHE A 651 -13.16 -26.66 -5.54
C PHE A 651 -12.73 -26.50 -4.08
N LEU A 652 -12.89 -25.30 -3.52
CA LEU A 652 -12.51 -25.01 -2.14
C LEU A 652 -13.31 -25.88 -1.15
N GLU A 653 -14.59 -26.11 -1.41
CA GLU A 653 -15.46 -27.00 -0.64
C GLU A 653 -14.98 -28.45 -0.72
N GLN A 654 -14.69 -28.95 -1.93
CA GLN A 654 -14.15 -30.29 -2.12
C GLN A 654 -12.81 -30.44 -1.40
N TYR A 655 -11.90 -29.48 -1.52
CA TYR A 655 -10.59 -29.51 -0.88
C TYR A 655 -10.71 -29.50 0.65
N ALA A 656 -11.58 -28.63 1.20
CA ALA A 656 -11.85 -28.52 2.63
C ALA A 656 -12.48 -29.79 3.21
N SER A 657 -13.28 -30.53 2.44
CA SER A 657 -13.90 -31.79 2.90
C SER A 657 -12.91 -32.95 3.10
N ARG A 658 -11.71 -32.85 2.53
CA ARG A 658 -10.70 -33.93 2.58
C ARG A 658 -10.04 -34.06 3.96
N SER A 659 -9.89 -32.98 4.73
CA SER A 659 -9.35 -33.03 6.10
C SER A 659 -9.71 -31.80 6.95
N PRO A 660 -9.68 -31.92 8.29
CA PRO A 660 -9.85 -30.77 9.20
C PRO A 660 -8.81 -29.66 8.98
N GLU A 661 -7.57 -30.01 8.64
CA GLU A 661 -6.49 -29.05 8.37
C GLU A 661 -6.77 -28.23 7.11
N ASN A 662 -7.26 -28.88 6.04
CA ASN A 662 -7.67 -28.21 4.82
C ASN A 662 -8.84 -27.25 5.07
N ARG A 663 -9.80 -27.64 5.91
CA ARG A 663 -10.90 -26.77 6.33
C ARG A 663 -10.41 -25.56 7.11
N ALA A 664 -9.43 -25.73 8.01
CA ALA A 664 -8.81 -24.64 8.74
C ALA A 664 -7.98 -23.70 7.83
N LEU A 665 -7.39 -24.22 6.75
CA LEU A 665 -6.66 -23.44 5.75
C LEU A 665 -7.56 -22.52 4.91
N ILE A 666 -8.69 -23.05 4.43
CA ILE A 666 -9.56 -22.38 3.47
C ILE A 666 -10.65 -21.53 4.15
N GLY A 667 -11.05 -21.93 5.36
CA GLY A 667 -12.23 -21.41 6.03
C GLY A 667 -13.53 -22.01 5.50
N SER A 668 -14.65 -21.31 5.71
CA SER A 668 -15.94 -21.70 5.12
C SER A 668 -15.86 -21.66 3.60
N ALA A 669 -16.30 -22.72 2.93
CA ALA A 669 -16.35 -22.83 1.48
C ALA A 669 -17.68 -23.45 1.04
N GLY A 670 -18.00 -23.27 -0.24
CA GLY A 670 -19.27 -23.70 -0.83
C GLY A 670 -20.20 -22.52 -1.08
N SER A 671 -21.04 -22.63 -2.11
CA SER A 671 -21.92 -21.54 -2.53
C SER A 671 -23.37 -22.00 -2.70
N PHE A 672 -24.24 -21.55 -1.80
CA PHE A 672 -25.70 -21.67 -1.98
C PHE A 672 -26.24 -20.69 -3.04
N VAL A 673 -25.45 -19.67 -3.42
CA VAL A 673 -25.87 -18.57 -4.31
C VAL A 673 -25.19 -18.71 -5.68
N ARG A 674 -25.98 -18.88 -6.74
CA ARG A 674 -25.47 -18.99 -8.12
C ARG A 674 -25.60 -17.65 -8.84
N ALA A 675 -24.51 -16.90 -8.95
CA ALA A 675 -24.52 -15.57 -9.60
C ALA A 675 -24.98 -15.59 -11.05
N GLU A 676 -24.73 -16.70 -11.77
CA GLU A 676 -25.17 -16.92 -13.15
C GLU A 676 -26.68 -16.83 -13.34
N ASP A 677 -27.48 -17.07 -12.29
CA ASP A 677 -28.93 -17.10 -12.37
C ASP A 677 -29.54 -15.69 -12.47
N PHE A 678 -28.82 -14.65 -12.03
CA PHE A 678 -29.34 -13.28 -11.92
C PHE A 678 -28.44 -12.18 -12.51
N MET A 679 -27.21 -12.47 -12.91
CA MET A 679 -26.33 -11.51 -13.59
C MET A 679 -26.82 -11.22 -15.02
N ALA A 680 -26.66 -9.97 -15.48
CA ALA A 680 -27.04 -9.59 -16.84
C ALA A 680 -26.15 -10.28 -17.90
N ILE A 681 -26.78 -10.77 -18.98
CA ILE A 681 -26.11 -11.35 -20.14
C ILE A 681 -25.69 -10.19 -21.05
N ILE A 682 -24.45 -9.74 -20.94
CA ILE A 682 -23.91 -8.69 -21.81
C ILE A 682 -23.37 -9.35 -23.09
N GLU A 683 -24.13 -9.27 -24.20
CA GLU A 683 -23.63 -9.64 -25.53
C GLU A 683 -22.56 -8.64 -25.99
N GLY A 684 -21.30 -9.05 -25.94
CA GLY A 684 -20.17 -8.31 -26.46
C GLY A 684 -19.03 -8.28 -25.47
N GLY A 685 -17.96 -9.01 -25.79
CA GLY A 685 -16.67 -8.87 -25.12
C GLY A 685 -16.18 -7.43 -25.30
N ARG A 686 -16.43 -6.59 -24.31
CA ARG A 686 -15.56 -5.45 -24.05
C ARG A 686 -14.52 -5.94 -23.08
N ASP A 687 -13.28 -5.89 -23.52
CA ASP A 687 -12.11 -6.22 -22.71
C ASP A 687 -12.19 -5.41 -21.40
N GLU A 688 -12.46 -6.11 -20.30
CA GLU A 688 -12.61 -5.52 -18.95
C GLU A 688 -11.27 -5.07 -18.35
N GLU A 689 -10.15 -5.38 -19.02
CA GLU A 689 -8.81 -4.87 -18.73
C GLU A 689 -8.46 -3.78 -19.74
N GLY A 690 -8.34 -2.54 -19.27
CA GLY A 690 -7.74 -1.46 -20.06
C GLY A 690 -6.23 -1.62 -20.16
N ASP A 691 -5.78 -2.68 -20.85
CA ASP A 691 -4.44 -2.76 -21.39
C ASP A 691 -4.45 -2.09 -22.77
N LEU A 692 -3.73 -0.98 -22.88
CA LEU A 692 -3.25 -0.51 -24.17
C LEU A 692 -2.25 -1.56 -24.67
N GLU A 693 -2.71 -2.48 -25.52
CA GLU A 693 -1.86 -3.35 -26.31
C GLU A 693 -0.90 -2.52 -27.17
N ALA A 694 0.37 -2.89 -27.11
CA ALA A 694 1.27 -2.81 -28.25
C ALA A 694 1.92 -4.19 -28.37
N ASP A 695 1.30 -5.03 -29.21
CA ASP A 695 1.74 -6.36 -29.62
C ASP A 695 3.27 -6.43 -29.83
N LYS A 696 3.92 -7.33 -29.10
CA LYS A 696 5.13 -8.03 -29.59
C LYS A 696 5.10 -9.48 -29.15
N GLU A 697 4.94 -10.35 -30.15
CA GLU A 697 5.07 -11.81 -30.08
C GLU A 697 6.33 -12.23 -29.30
N VAL A 698 6.17 -13.16 -28.35
CA VAL A 698 7.28 -13.87 -27.71
C VAL A 698 7.05 -15.37 -27.76
N VAL A 699 8.08 -16.05 -28.29
CA VAL A 699 8.30 -17.49 -28.48
C VAL A 699 8.22 -18.25 -27.13
N PRO A 700 7.70 -19.50 -27.09
CA PRO A 700 7.36 -20.17 -25.83
C PRO A 700 8.60 -20.65 -25.04
N PRO A 701 8.59 -20.62 -23.70
CA PRO A 701 9.65 -21.21 -22.89
C PRO A 701 9.32 -22.66 -22.49
N SER A 702 10.34 -23.52 -22.59
CA SER A 702 10.37 -24.89 -22.08
C SER A 702 10.72 -24.92 -20.57
N PRO A 703 10.40 -26.01 -19.83
CA PRO A 703 10.20 -25.98 -18.38
C PRO A 703 11.51 -25.99 -17.57
N ILE A 704 11.50 -25.33 -16.41
CA ILE A 704 12.61 -25.35 -15.43
C ILE A 704 12.12 -25.97 -14.11
N SER A 705 12.93 -26.89 -13.61
CA SER A 705 12.83 -27.66 -12.38
C SER A 705 13.03 -26.83 -11.11
N SER A 706 12.31 -27.21 -10.05
CA SER A 706 12.43 -26.73 -8.68
C SER A 706 13.76 -27.12 -8.03
N GLY A 707 14.39 -26.17 -7.33
CA GLY A 707 15.56 -26.41 -6.49
C GLY A 707 15.93 -25.13 -5.72
N GLU A 708 16.15 -25.28 -4.42
CA GLU A 708 16.46 -24.25 -3.43
C GLU A 708 17.62 -23.33 -3.88
N GLU A 709 17.41 -22.02 -3.87
CA GLU A 709 18.42 -21.01 -4.27
C GLU A 709 19.41 -20.73 -3.14
N THR A 710 20.31 -21.67 -2.90
CA THR A 710 21.71 -21.32 -2.64
C THR A 710 22.38 -21.06 -3.99
N VAL A 711 23.25 -20.05 -4.09
CA VAL A 711 24.03 -19.74 -5.31
C VAL A 711 24.81 -20.99 -5.72
N GLN A 712 24.25 -21.79 -6.63
CA GLN A 712 24.90 -22.97 -7.17
C GLN A 712 26.15 -22.50 -7.92
N LYS A 713 27.31 -23.09 -7.57
CA LYS A 713 28.64 -22.75 -8.10
C LYS A 713 28.73 -22.82 -9.64
N ASP A 714 27.78 -23.47 -10.29
CA ASP A 714 27.77 -23.73 -11.74
C ASP A 714 27.22 -22.55 -12.58
N LYS A 715 26.75 -21.47 -11.93
CA LYS A 715 26.10 -20.30 -12.54
C LYS A 715 26.95 -19.04 -12.35
N GLY A 716 27.02 -18.14 -13.35
CA GLY A 716 27.85 -16.93 -13.26
C GLY A 716 27.17 -15.73 -12.57
N LEU A 717 27.95 -14.67 -12.32
CA LEU A 717 27.60 -13.57 -11.41
C LEU A 717 27.64 -12.21 -12.13
N ILE A 718 26.70 -11.31 -11.83
CA ILE A 718 26.65 -9.93 -12.33
C ILE A 718 26.73 -8.97 -11.15
N VAL A 719 27.82 -8.21 -11.03
CA VAL A 719 27.95 -7.14 -10.03
C VAL A 719 27.55 -5.82 -10.68
N PHE A 720 26.61 -5.09 -10.08
CA PHE A 720 26.11 -3.82 -10.64
C PHE A 720 25.92 -2.75 -9.55
N PHE A 721 25.81 -1.49 -9.96
CA PHE A 721 25.92 -0.35 -9.04
C PHE A 721 24.68 0.55 -9.03
N PRO A 722 23.74 0.35 -8.10
CA PRO A 722 22.73 1.34 -7.74
C PRO A 722 23.38 2.52 -7.00
N GLY A 723 23.95 3.47 -7.75
CA GLY A 723 24.58 4.67 -7.21
C GLY A 723 24.50 5.87 -8.15
N ILE A 724 25.00 7.00 -7.65
CA ILE A 724 25.09 8.30 -8.35
C ILE A 724 26.53 8.47 -8.86
N PRO A 725 26.77 9.21 -9.97
CA PRO A 725 28.15 9.54 -10.35
C PRO A 725 28.93 10.13 -9.16
N GLY A 726 30.17 9.69 -8.95
CA GLY A 726 30.94 10.04 -7.74
C GLY A 726 31.05 8.91 -6.71
N CYS A 727 30.22 7.86 -6.80
CA CYS A 727 30.26 6.69 -5.92
C CYS A 727 31.49 5.75 -6.09
N ALA A 728 32.53 6.17 -6.82
CA ALA A 728 33.75 5.39 -7.07
C ALA A 728 33.60 4.04 -7.80
N LYS A 729 32.45 3.74 -8.45
CA LYS A 729 32.23 2.47 -9.18
C LYS A 729 33.37 2.02 -10.12
N SER A 730 33.87 2.90 -10.99
CA SER A 730 34.88 2.53 -12.00
C SER A 730 36.25 2.31 -11.38
N ALA A 731 36.57 3.07 -10.33
CA ALA A 731 37.78 2.83 -9.53
C ALA A 731 37.68 1.49 -8.79
N LEU A 732 36.52 1.19 -8.20
CA LEU A 732 36.27 -0.09 -7.53
C LEU A 732 36.39 -1.26 -8.50
N CYS A 733 35.78 -1.18 -9.69
CA CYS A 733 35.91 -2.21 -10.71
C CYS A 733 37.37 -2.45 -11.14
N LYS A 734 38.18 -1.39 -11.23
CA LYS A 734 39.61 -1.49 -11.57
C LYS A 734 40.39 -2.21 -10.47
N GLU A 735 40.16 -1.88 -9.20
CA GLU A 735 40.82 -2.53 -8.07
C GLU A 735 40.37 -3.99 -7.93
N LEU A 736 39.09 -4.29 -8.09
CA LEU A 736 38.57 -5.66 -8.05
C LEU A 736 39.15 -6.53 -9.18
N LEU A 737 39.39 -5.97 -10.37
CA LEU A 737 40.04 -6.68 -11.47
C LEU A 737 41.51 -7.01 -11.20
N ASN A 738 42.21 -6.17 -10.43
CA ASN A 738 43.63 -6.31 -10.14
C ASN A 738 43.90 -7.06 -8.82
N ALA A 739 42.86 -7.42 -8.07
CA ALA A 739 42.98 -8.07 -6.78
C ALA A 739 43.63 -9.47 -6.93
N PRO A 740 44.72 -9.79 -6.20
CA PRO A 740 45.37 -11.09 -6.27
C PRO A 740 44.41 -12.18 -5.73
N GLY A 741 44.17 -13.22 -6.54
CA GLY A 741 43.22 -14.29 -6.22
C GLY A 741 41.76 -14.02 -6.59
N GLY A 742 41.46 -12.88 -7.24
CA GLY A 742 40.11 -12.53 -7.69
C GLY A 742 39.11 -12.47 -6.54
N LEU A 743 37.91 -13.03 -6.75
CA LEU A 743 36.88 -13.15 -5.71
C LEU A 743 36.96 -14.49 -4.94
N GLY A 744 38.15 -15.12 -4.87
CA GLY A 744 38.31 -16.41 -4.19
C GLY A 744 37.54 -17.56 -4.85
N ASP A 745 37.32 -17.41 -6.16
CA ASP A 745 36.46 -18.20 -7.03
C ASP A 745 37.23 -18.51 -8.33
N ASP A 746 37.01 -19.67 -8.94
CA ASP A 746 37.66 -20.10 -10.18
C ASP A 746 37.05 -19.46 -11.44
N ARG A 747 35.93 -18.73 -11.32
CA ARG A 747 35.28 -18.00 -12.42
C ARG A 747 36.11 -16.81 -12.91
N PRO A 748 36.35 -16.66 -14.23
CA PRO A 748 37.00 -15.49 -14.81
C PRO A 748 36.26 -14.18 -14.53
N LEU A 749 36.98 -13.16 -14.08
CA LEU A 749 36.45 -11.82 -13.81
C LEU A 749 36.60 -10.91 -15.04
N HIS A 750 35.52 -10.22 -15.39
CA HIS A 750 35.44 -9.31 -16.54
C HIS A 750 34.77 -8.00 -16.14
N SER A 751 35.27 -6.86 -16.60
CA SER A 751 34.61 -5.56 -16.42
C SER A 751 34.16 -4.98 -17.76
N LEU A 752 32.97 -4.41 -17.79
CA LEU A 752 32.40 -3.73 -18.95
C LEU A 752 32.02 -2.31 -18.57
N MET A 753 32.82 -1.33 -19.00
CA MET A 753 32.63 0.07 -18.67
C MET A 753 31.58 0.73 -19.58
N GLY A 754 30.50 1.24 -18.96
CA GLY A 754 29.36 1.80 -19.66
C GLY A 754 29.67 3.05 -20.48
N ASP A 755 30.59 3.89 -20.02
CA ASP A 755 30.98 5.13 -20.72
C ASP A 755 31.76 4.87 -22.02
N LEU A 756 32.32 3.66 -22.19
CA LEU A 756 33.04 3.23 -23.40
C LEU A 756 32.15 2.43 -24.38
N VAL A 757 30.90 2.12 -23.99
CA VAL A 757 29.97 1.33 -24.79
C VAL A 757 29.02 2.26 -25.56
N LYS A 758 29.14 2.26 -26.89
CA LYS A 758 28.15 2.91 -27.77
C LYS A 758 26.86 2.08 -27.84
N GLY A 759 25.70 2.73 -27.73
CA GLY A 759 24.37 2.09 -27.83
C GLY A 759 23.76 1.65 -26.49
N LYS A 760 22.82 0.69 -26.52
CA LYS A 760 22.13 0.19 -25.32
C LYS A 760 23.05 -0.72 -24.50
N TYR A 761 23.44 -0.27 -23.30
CA TYR A 761 24.44 -0.95 -22.44
C TYR A 761 23.98 -2.29 -21.85
N TRP A 762 22.82 -2.33 -21.17
CA TRP A 762 22.36 -3.55 -20.50
C TRP A 762 22.12 -4.74 -21.45
N PRO A 763 21.57 -4.53 -22.68
CA PRO A 763 21.54 -5.60 -23.69
C PRO A 763 22.92 -6.16 -24.06
N LYS A 764 23.98 -5.33 -24.03
CA LYS A 764 25.35 -5.78 -24.29
C LYS A 764 25.91 -6.63 -23.16
N ILE A 765 25.56 -6.32 -21.91
CA ILE A 765 25.86 -7.18 -20.75
C ILE A 765 25.20 -8.55 -20.94
N ALA A 766 23.94 -8.59 -21.39
CA ALA A 766 23.25 -9.85 -21.69
C ALA A 766 23.97 -10.66 -22.78
N GLU A 767 24.44 -9.99 -23.85
CA GLU A 767 25.17 -10.64 -24.94
C GLU A 767 26.51 -11.22 -24.47
N GLU A 768 27.32 -10.44 -23.76
CA GLU A 768 28.61 -10.90 -23.23
C GLU A 768 28.42 -12.04 -22.23
N ARG A 769 27.35 -11.99 -21.44
CA ARG A 769 26.98 -13.07 -20.52
C ARG A 769 26.61 -14.37 -21.25
N ARG A 770 25.85 -14.29 -22.35
CA ARG A 770 25.54 -15.45 -23.21
C ARG A 770 26.80 -16.06 -23.84
N LYS A 771 27.79 -15.23 -24.21
CA LYS A 771 29.08 -15.70 -24.73
C LYS A 771 29.93 -16.38 -23.64
N LYS A 772 29.85 -15.90 -22.40
CA LYS A 772 30.68 -16.34 -21.27
C LYS A 772 29.82 -16.71 -20.06
N PRO A 773 29.08 -17.84 -20.11
CA PRO A 773 28.15 -18.25 -19.07
C PRO A 773 28.82 -18.69 -17.75
N TYR A 774 30.13 -18.92 -17.73
CA TYR A 774 30.90 -19.15 -16.50
C TYR A 774 31.88 -17.99 -16.27
N SER A 775 31.37 -16.83 -15.84
CA SER A 775 32.18 -15.63 -15.58
C SER A 775 31.50 -14.71 -14.59
N ILE A 776 32.29 -13.85 -13.94
CA ILE A 776 31.82 -12.75 -13.10
C ILE A 776 31.95 -11.47 -13.93
N ILE A 777 30.84 -10.76 -14.12
CA ILE A 777 30.79 -9.51 -14.90
C ILE A 777 30.58 -8.33 -13.95
N LEU A 778 31.56 -7.43 -13.88
CA LEU A 778 31.45 -6.12 -13.25
C LEU A 778 30.80 -5.15 -14.26
N ALA A 779 29.52 -4.85 -14.04
CA ALA A 779 28.76 -3.92 -14.85
C ALA A 779 29.01 -2.48 -14.38
N ASP A 780 30.12 -1.89 -14.83
CA ASP A 780 30.52 -0.51 -14.49
C ASP A 780 29.62 0.53 -15.20
N LYS A 781 28.38 0.63 -14.72
CA LYS A 781 27.39 1.65 -15.07
C LYS A 781 26.43 1.88 -13.91
N ASN A 782 25.95 3.12 -13.76
CA ASN A 782 24.91 3.41 -12.77
C ASN A 782 23.61 2.69 -13.16
N ALA A 783 22.95 2.07 -12.18
CA ALA A 783 21.66 1.41 -12.30
C ALA A 783 20.60 2.11 -11.41
N PRO A 784 20.10 3.29 -11.82
CA PRO A 784 19.43 4.19 -10.89
C PRO A 784 17.93 3.99 -10.70
N ASN A 785 17.30 3.10 -11.47
CA ASN A 785 15.85 2.96 -11.44
C ASN A 785 15.40 1.51 -11.62
N GLU A 786 14.13 1.28 -11.28
CA GLU A 786 13.48 -0.03 -11.32
C GLU A 786 13.45 -0.62 -12.73
N GLU A 787 13.36 0.20 -13.77
CA GLU A 787 13.37 -0.27 -15.16
C GLU A 787 14.68 -0.99 -15.49
N VAL A 788 15.82 -0.44 -15.07
CA VAL A 788 17.12 -1.08 -15.21
C VAL A 788 17.19 -2.36 -14.38
N TRP A 789 16.67 -2.36 -13.14
CA TRP A 789 16.67 -3.54 -12.29
C TRP A 789 15.85 -4.68 -12.90
N ARG A 790 14.69 -4.39 -13.51
CA ARG A 790 13.89 -5.38 -14.25
C ARG A 790 14.63 -5.96 -15.45
N GLN A 791 15.43 -5.15 -16.15
CA GLN A 791 16.30 -5.66 -17.23
C GLN A 791 17.34 -6.64 -16.67
N ILE A 792 17.95 -6.32 -15.53
CA ILE A 792 18.92 -7.21 -14.86
C ILE A 792 18.25 -8.51 -14.40
N GLU A 793 17.08 -8.45 -13.77
CA GLU A 793 16.30 -9.63 -13.40
C GLU A 793 15.95 -10.49 -14.63
N GLY A 794 15.57 -9.87 -15.74
CA GLY A 794 15.35 -10.56 -17.02
C GLY A 794 16.61 -11.24 -17.57
N MET A 795 17.77 -10.60 -17.42
CA MET A 795 19.07 -11.20 -17.77
C MET A 795 19.40 -12.39 -16.85
N CYS A 796 19.17 -12.26 -15.55
CA CYS A 796 19.36 -13.34 -14.57
C CYS A 796 18.49 -14.55 -14.92
N ARG A 797 17.20 -14.34 -15.20
CA ARG A 797 16.27 -15.42 -15.60
C ARG A 797 16.70 -16.12 -16.90
N SER A 798 17.12 -15.35 -17.91
CA SER A 798 17.49 -15.92 -19.23
C SER A 798 18.87 -16.57 -19.27
N THR A 799 19.80 -16.15 -18.42
CA THR A 799 21.20 -16.66 -18.39
C THR A 799 21.52 -17.50 -17.16
N GLN A 800 20.54 -17.74 -16.30
CA GLN A 800 20.69 -18.40 -15.00
C GLN A 800 21.72 -17.72 -14.09
N ALA A 801 22.03 -16.44 -14.31
CA ALA A 801 23.03 -15.72 -13.54
C ALA A 801 22.45 -15.16 -12.25
N SER A 802 23.25 -15.08 -11.19
CA SER A 802 22.92 -14.28 -10.00
C SER A 802 23.39 -12.84 -10.19
N ALA A 803 22.68 -11.86 -9.63
CA ALA A 803 23.12 -10.46 -9.65
C ALA A 803 23.29 -9.93 -8.23
N VAL A 804 24.32 -9.11 -8.02
CA VAL A 804 24.70 -8.56 -6.73
C VAL A 804 24.79 -7.03 -6.84
N PRO A 805 23.86 -6.29 -6.22
CA PRO A 805 23.96 -4.85 -6.11
C PRO A 805 25.06 -4.45 -5.12
N VAL A 806 25.92 -3.50 -5.54
CA VAL A 806 26.90 -2.82 -4.68
C VAL A 806 26.47 -1.37 -4.54
N ILE A 807 26.11 -0.97 -3.32
CA ILE A 807 25.63 0.39 -3.02
C ILE A 807 26.59 1.10 -2.07
N PRO A 808 26.79 2.43 -2.20
CA PRO A 808 27.53 3.18 -1.19
C PRO A 808 26.70 3.25 0.11
N ASP A 809 27.39 3.09 1.22
CA ASP A 809 26.79 3.16 2.54
C ASP A 809 26.43 4.61 2.89
N SER A 810 25.20 4.82 3.35
CA SER A 810 24.65 6.15 3.64
C SER A 810 23.43 6.00 4.54
N GLU A 811 23.27 6.93 5.47
CA GLU A 811 22.09 7.02 6.34
C GLU A 811 20.81 7.35 5.55
N GLY A 812 20.95 8.00 4.39
CA GLY A 812 19.82 8.49 3.60
C GLY A 812 19.11 9.68 4.23
N THR A 813 17.91 9.96 3.76
CA THR A 813 16.92 10.86 4.32
C THR A 813 15.56 10.17 4.27
N ASP A 814 14.53 10.79 4.85
CA ASP A 814 13.14 10.27 4.80
C ASP A 814 12.61 10.09 3.37
N SER A 815 13.24 10.72 2.37
CA SER A 815 12.78 10.70 0.98
C SER A 815 13.84 10.31 -0.04
N ASN A 816 15.07 10.01 0.36
CA ASN A 816 16.14 9.61 -0.55
C ASN A 816 17.10 8.62 0.13
N PRO A 817 17.58 7.58 -0.57
CA PRO A 817 18.54 6.62 0.02
C PRO A 817 19.95 7.19 0.23
N PHE A 818 20.22 8.43 -0.22
CA PHE A 818 21.50 9.11 -0.02
C PHE A 818 21.33 10.41 0.78
N SER A 819 22.06 10.51 1.89
CA SER A 819 22.17 11.71 2.73
C SER A 819 22.81 12.89 1.97
N LEU A 820 22.64 14.11 2.48
CA LEU A 820 23.32 15.30 1.94
C LEU A 820 24.86 15.18 2.03
N ASP A 821 25.38 14.56 3.08
CA ASP A 821 26.81 14.23 3.24
C ASP A 821 27.32 13.36 2.08
N ALA A 822 26.58 12.31 1.74
CA ALA A 822 26.93 11.44 0.61
C ALA A 822 26.89 12.20 -0.71
N LEU A 823 25.85 13.03 -0.93
CA LEU A 823 25.71 13.86 -2.12
C LEU A 823 26.87 14.85 -2.27
N SER A 824 27.27 15.51 -1.18
CA SER A 824 28.38 16.48 -1.16
C SER A 824 29.70 15.81 -1.55
N VAL A 825 29.97 14.62 -1.01
CA VAL A 825 31.15 13.80 -1.35
C VAL A 825 31.11 13.37 -2.81
N PHE A 826 29.96 12.97 -3.34
CA PHE A 826 29.83 12.59 -4.75
C PHE A 826 30.11 13.76 -5.69
N MET A 827 29.56 14.94 -5.39
CA MET A 827 29.82 16.17 -6.14
C MET A 827 31.29 16.57 -6.08
N PHE A 828 31.87 16.58 -4.88
CA PHE A 828 33.28 16.88 -4.68
C PHE A 828 34.20 15.95 -5.48
N ARG A 829 33.96 14.62 -5.41
CA ARG A 829 34.74 13.62 -6.15
C ARG A 829 34.61 13.76 -7.66
N VAL A 830 33.48 14.23 -8.19
CA VAL A 830 33.31 14.46 -9.64
C VAL A 830 34.07 15.71 -10.07
N LEU A 831 33.98 16.78 -9.29
CA LEU A 831 34.63 18.08 -9.55
C LEU A 831 36.16 18.03 -9.41
N GLN A 832 36.72 16.97 -8.85
CA GLN A 832 38.17 16.76 -8.82
C GLN A 832 38.73 16.00 -10.02
N ARG A 833 37.87 15.31 -10.79
CA ARG A 833 38.32 14.46 -11.91
C ARG A 833 38.72 15.30 -13.12
N VAL A 834 39.57 14.72 -13.97
CA VAL A 834 40.03 15.32 -15.23
C VAL A 834 39.95 14.26 -16.32
N ASN A 835 39.43 14.64 -17.50
CA ASN A 835 39.36 13.78 -18.69
C ASN A 835 38.57 12.49 -18.47
N HIS A 836 37.43 12.57 -17.78
CA HIS A 836 36.59 11.40 -17.54
C HIS A 836 35.88 10.97 -18.84
N PRO A 837 35.86 9.69 -19.24
CA PRO A 837 35.28 9.24 -20.53
C PRO A 837 33.81 9.62 -20.74
N GLY A 838 33.04 9.75 -19.66
CA GLY A 838 31.64 10.20 -19.69
C GLY A 838 31.44 11.73 -19.75
N ASN A 839 32.51 12.53 -19.89
CA ASN A 839 32.50 14.01 -19.93
C ASN A 839 31.85 14.71 -18.72
N LEU A 840 31.69 14.00 -17.61
CA LEU A 840 31.22 14.55 -16.33
C LEU A 840 32.41 14.63 -15.36
N ASP A 841 33.11 15.75 -15.41
CA ASP A 841 34.31 16.05 -14.63
C ASP A 841 34.41 17.55 -14.32
N LYS A 842 35.57 18.01 -13.83
CA LYS A 842 35.78 19.41 -13.45
C LYS A 842 35.53 20.42 -14.58
N ALA A 843 35.74 20.01 -15.83
CA ALA A 843 35.56 20.87 -17.01
C ALA A 843 34.10 20.93 -17.48
N SER A 844 33.23 20.07 -16.95
CA SER A 844 31.80 20.10 -17.26
C SER A 844 31.16 21.38 -16.69
N PRO A 845 30.43 22.17 -17.50
CA PRO A 845 29.87 23.46 -17.07
C PRO A 845 28.65 23.33 -16.15
N ASN A 846 28.02 22.15 -16.06
CA ASN A 846 26.78 21.92 -15.30
C ASN A 846 26.82 20.60 -14.51
N ALA A 847 27.99 20.26 -13.96
CA ALA A 847 28.20 19.01 -13.24
C ALA A 847 27.26 18.85 -12.03
N GLY A 848 27.01 19.94 -11.29
CA GLY A 848 26.09 19.96 -10.15
C GLY A 848 24.66 19.64 -10.56
N TYR A 849 24.16 20.26 -11.63
CA TYR A 849 22.82 19.95 -12.18
C TYR A 849 22.67 18.48 -12.57
N VAL A 850 23.64 17.92 -13.29
CA VAL A 850 23.61 16.51 -13.72
C VAL A 850 23.60 15.59 -12.50
N LEU A 851 24.37 15.90 -11.46
CA LEU A 851 24.37 15.11 -10.22
C LEU A 851 23.05 15.19 -9.46
N LEU A 852 22.43 16.38 -9.39
CA LEU A 852 21.07 16.52 -8.84
C LEU A 852 20.05 15.73 -9.64
N MET A 853 20.16 15.68 -10.98
CA MET A 853 19.30 14.85 -11.81
C MET A 853 19.43 13.36 -11.43
N PHE A 854 20.65 12.85 -11.24
CA PHE A 854 20.85 11.46 -10.77
C PHE A 854 20.34 11.24 -9.34
N TYR A 855 20.52 12.21 -8.45
CA TYR A 855 20.01 12.16 -7.07
C TYR A 855 18.49 12.03 -7.03
N HIS A 856 17.78 12.79 -7.88
CA HIS A 856 16.32 12.76 -7.95
C HIS A 856 15.74 11.51 -8.64
N LEU A 857 16.56 10.68 -9.31
CA LEU A 857 16.10 9.36 -9.79
C LEU A 857 15.73 8.41 -8.64
N TYR A 858 16.25 8.66 -7.44
CA TYR A 858 15.99 7.90 -6.23
C TYR A 858 15.01 8.61 -5.27
N ASP A 859 14.40 9.74 -5.67
CA ASP A 859 13.44 10.47 -4.83
C ASP A 859 12.18 9.63 -4.56
N GLY A 860 11.71 9.68 -3.32
CA GLY A 860 10.51 8.97 -2.86
C GLY A 860 10.77 7.58 -2.28
N LYS A 861 12.01 7.25 -1.94
CA LYS A 861 12.35 6.05 -1.14
C LYS A 861 13.34 6.42 -0.06
N ASN A 862 13.08 6.02 1.18
CA ASN A 862 14.07 6.14 2.24
C ASN A 862 15.14 5.03 2.12
N ARG A 863 16.18 5.07 2.95
CA ARG A 863 17.29 4.11 2.91
C ARG A 863 16.83 2.67 3.13
N ALA A 864 15.96 2.42 4.10
CA ALA A 864 15.50 1.08 4.46
C ALA A 864 14.65 0.45 3.35
N GLU A 865 13.75 1.21 2.74
CA GLU A 865 12.94 0.79 1.59
C GLU A 865 13.81 0.42 0.39
N PHE A 866 14.84 1.24 0.12
CA PHE A 866 15.77 1.03 -0.97
C PHE A 866 16.61 -0.25 -0.80
N GLU A 867 17.19 -0.46 0.37
CA GLU A 867 17.95 -1.69 0.67
C GLU A 867 17.04 -2.92 0.67
N GLY A 868 15.85 -2.81 1.27
CA GLY A 868 14.87 -3.89 1.33
C GLY A 868 14.42 -4.36 -0.05
N GLU A 869 14.18 -3.44 -0.99
CA GLU A 869 13.82 -3.80 -2.35
C GLU A 869 14.96 -4.49 -3.10
N LEU A 870 16.21 -4.03 -2.96
CA LEU A 870 17.36 -4.66 -3.61
C LEU A 870 17.59 -6.08 -3.09
N ILE A 871 17.51 -6.30 -1.78
CA ILE A 871 17.62 -7.62 -1.16
C ILE A 871 16.45 -8.51 -1.61
N GLU A 872 15.23 -7.98 -1.65
CA GLU A 872 14.05 -8.74 -2.07
C GLU A 872 14.18 -9.26 -3.51
N ARG A 873 14.74 -8.44 -4.41
CA ARG A 873 14.88 -8.75 -5.84
C ARG A 873 16.08 -9.63 -6.16
N PHE A 874 17.21 -9.39 -5.49
CA PHE A 874 18.51 -9.99 -5.88
C PHE A 874 19.06 -10.96 -4.83
N GLY A 875 18.39 -11.12 -3.69
CA GLY A 875 18.75 -12.07 -2.61
C GLY A 875 19.99 -11.68 -1.79
N SER A 876 20.83 -10.77 -2.30
CA SER A 876 22.05 -10.30 -1.66
C SER A 876 22.26 -8.81 -1.91
N LEU A 877 23.02 -8.16 -1.02
CA LEU A 877 23.38 -6.75 -1.11
C LEU A 877 24.75 -6.53 -0.49
N VAL A 878 25.60 -5.79 -1.19
CA VAL A 878 26.93 -5.37 -0.72
C VAL A 878 26.92 -3.88 -0.41
N LYS A 879 27.35 -3.53 0.80
CA LYS A 879 27.52 -2.13 1.22
C LYS A 879 28.98 -1.73 1.09
N MET A 880 29.23 -0.68 0.31
CA MET A 880 30.55 -0.07 0.15
C MET A 880 30.68 1.10 1.13
N PRO A 881 31.57 1.04 2.13
CA PRO A 881 31.79 2.13 3.06
C PRO A 881 32.09 3.45 2.34
N LEU A 882 31.42 4.52 2.75
CA LEU A 882 31.57 5.85 2.14
C LEU A 882 31.95 6.90 3.19
N LEU A 883 31.16 7.00 4.25
CA LEU A 883 31.28 8.02 5.30
C LEU A 883 31.75 7.38 6.60
N ARG A 884 32.54 8.11 7.39
CA ARG A 884 32.94 7.68 8.74
C ARG A 884 31.78 7.82 9.71
N SER A 885 31.69 6.93 10.69
CA SER A 885 30.69 6.97 11.76
C SER A 885 30.96 8.05 12.80
N ASP A 886 32.22 8.45 12.99
CA ASP A 886 32.69 9.48 13.94
C ASP A 886 32.79 10.88 13.31
N ARG A 887 32.16 11.11 12.14
CA ARG A 887 32.29 12.36 11.39
C ARG A 887 31.61 13.54 12.09
N SER A 888 32.18 14.74 11.91
CA SER A 888 31.52 15.98 12.29
C SER A 888 30.35 16.30 11.34
N PRO A 889 29.32 17.03 11.79
CA PRO A 889 28.20 17.45 10.94
C PRO A 889 28.64 18.25 9.71
N LEU A 890 27.84 18.17 8.65
CA LEU A 890 28.10 18.90 7.40
C LEU A 890 28.10 20.42 7.65
N PRO A 891 29.14 21.16 7.20
CA PRO A 891 29.21 22.61 7.35
C PRO A 891 28.00 23.31 6.74
N ASP A 892 27.43 24.28 7.46
CA ASP A 892 26.24 25.02 7.02
C ASP A 892 26.37 25.60 5.60
N PRO A 893 27.50 26.18 5.17
CA PRO A 893 27.64 26.66 3.79
C PRO A 893 27.43 25.57 2.74
N VAL A 894 27.92 24.35 3.00
CA VAL A 894 27.77 23.20 2.11
C VAL A 894 26.31 22.71 2.12
N ARG A 895 25.72 22.55 3.30
CA ARG A 895 24.34 22.10 3.48
C ARG A 895 23.35 23.05 2.79
N LEU A 896 23.43 24.34 3.07
CA LEU A 896 22.53 25.36 2.50
C LEU A 896 22.65 25.43 0.97
N THR A 897 23.87 25.34 0.43
CA THR A 897 24.08 25.36 -1.02
C THR A 897 23.47 24.12 -1.70
N LEU A 898 23.52 22.94 -1.07
CA LEU A 898 22.89 21.73 -1.60
C LEU A 898 21.36 21.82 -1.54
N GLU A 899 20.80 22.30 -0.42
CA GLU A 899 19.37 22.53 -0.26
C GLU A 899 18.84 23.54 -1.28
N GLU A 900 19.56 24.64 -1.51
CA GLU A 900 19.26 25.63 -2.56
C GLU A 900 19.22 24.97 -3.95
N GLY A 901 20.21 24.13 -4.25
CA GLY A 901 20.28 23.39 -5.52
C GLY A 901 19.14 22.41 -5.71
N ILE A 902 18.78 21.67 -4.67
CA ILE A 902 17.64 20.74 -4.68
C ILE A 902 16.34 21.51 -4.92
N ASN A 903 16.16 22.66 -4.28
CA ASN A 903 14.99 23.51 -4.47
C ASN A 903 14.95 24.09 -5.89
N LEU A 904 16.08 24.57 -6.40
CA LEU A 904 16.20 25.06 -7.78
C LEU A 904 15.93 23.95 -8.81
N TYR A 905 16.38 22.72 -8.54
CA TYR A 905 16.07 21.54 -9.35
C TYR A 905 14.57 21.29 -9.42
N ARG A 906 13.89 21.30 -8.28
CA ARG A 906 12.43 21.14 -8.22
C ARG A 906 11.72 22.23 -9.01
N LEU A 907 12.08 23.51 -8.80
CA LEU A 907 11.49 24.64 -9.53
C LEU A 907 11.67 24.49 -11.05
N HIS A 908 12.89 24.20 -11.49
CA HIS A 908 13.21 24.02 -12.89
C HIS A 908 12.46 22.85 -13.53
N THR A 909 12.43 21.67 -12.88
CA THR A 909 11.71 20.50 -13.39
C THR A 909 10.21 20.72 -13.45
N ASN A 910 9.63 21.49 -12.51
CA ASN A 910 8.20 21.80 -12.52
C ASN A 910 7.81 22.70 -13.69
N ALA A 911 8.63 23.72 -13.98
CA ALA A 911 8.36 24.66 -15.06
C ALA A 911 8.69 24.08 -16.45
N HIS A 912 9.79 23.32 -16.58
CA HIS A 912 10.38 22.98 -17.89
C HIS A 912 10.56 21.48 -18.14
N GLY A 913 10.19 20.60 -17.19
CA GLY A 913 10.35 19.16 -17.34
C GLY A 913 11.82 18.70 -17.39
N ARG A 914 12.21 17.94 -18.40
CA ARG A 914 13.59 17.41 -18.60
C ARG A 914 14.48 18.34 -19.44
N LEU A 915 14.15 19.62 -19.52
CA LEU A 915 14.97 20.59 -20.26
C LEU A 915 16.39 20.68 -19.66
N GLU A 916 17.39 21.04 -20.47
CA GLU A 916 18.77 21.23 -20.00
C GLU A 916 18.88 22.50 -19.14
N SER A 917 19.74 22.48 -18.11
CA SER A 917 19.93 23.62 -17.19
C SER A 917 20.46 24.89 -17.86
N THR A 918 21.05 24.78 -19.04
CA THR A 918 21.54 25.91 -19.84
C THR A 918 20.43 26.55 -20.69
N LYS A 919 19.21 26.04 -20.62
CA LYS A 919 18.04 26.48 -21.40
C LYS A 919 16.85 26.71 -20.47
N GLY A 920 15.96 27.63 -20.83
CA GLY A 920 14.77 27.96 -20.04
C GLY A 920 14.95 29.14 -19.09
N SER A 921 13.92 29.44 -18.30
CA SER A 921 13.83 30.67 -17.49
C SER A 921 14.78 30.76 -16.31
N TYR A 922 15.39 29.64 -15.88
CA TYR A 922 16.28 29.57 -14.71
C TYR A 922 17.76 29.39 -15.08
N ALA A 923 18.15 29.63 -16.33
CA ALA A 923 19.51 29.36 -16.81
C ALA A 923 20.57 30.21 -16.10
N MET A 924 20.24 31.46 -15.73
CA MET A 924 21.15 32.36 -15.00
C MET A 924 21.33 31.91 -13.55
N GLU A 925 20.26 31.46 -12.91
CA GLU A 925 20.22 30.93 -11.55
C GLU A 925 21.03 29.64 -11.45
N TRP A 926 20.92 28.76 -12.46
CA TRP A 926 21.77 27.56 -12.55
C TRP A 926 23.25 27.90 -12.68
N ALA A 927 23.61 28.87 -13.53
CA ALA A 927 25.00 29.30 -13.69
C ALA A 927 25.55 29.91 -12.39
N LYS A 928 24.74 30.71 -11.69
CA LYS A 928 25.09 31.28 -10.39
C LYS A 928 25.28 30.20 -9.34
N TRP A 929 24.33 29.29 -9.21
CA TRP A 929 24.36 28.20 -8.24
C TRP A 929 25.52 27.23 -8.49
N GLU A 930 25.79 26.86 -9.74
CA GLU A 930 26.91 25.97 -10.08
C GLU A 930 28.27 26.60 -9.72
N LYS A 931 28.42 27.92 -9.92
CA LYS A 931 29.61 28.66 -9.48
C LYS A 931 29.75 28.63 -7.95
N GLN A 932 28.67 28.94 -7.23
CA GLN A 932 28.63 28.92 -5.77
C GLN A 932 28.93 27.52 -5.21
N LEU A 933 28.33 26.47 -5.78
CA LEU A 933 28.58 25.08 -5.41
C LEU A 933 30.08 24.74 -5.48
N ARG A 934 30.74 25.14 -6.58
CA ARG A 934 32.18 24.87 -6.77
C ARG A 934 33.03 25.60 -5.74
N GLU A 935 32.76 26.89 -5.52
CA GLU A 935 33.48 27.70 -4.53
C GLU A 935 33.32 27.13 -3.12
N VAL A 936 32.09 26.77 -2.74
CA VAL A 936 31.76 26.20 -1.42
C VAL A 936 32.39 24.83 -1.21
N LEU A 937 32.30 23.91 -2.18
CA LEU A 937 32.90 22.58 -2.05
C LEU A 937 34.43 22.64 -2.04
N ILE A 938 35.05 23.54 -2.81
CA ILE A 938 36.51 23.76 -2.77
C ILE A 938 36.93 24.36 -1.43
N GLY A 939 36.20 25.36 -0.92
CA GLY A 939 36.46 25.99 0.37
C GLY A 939 36.33 25.04 1.57
N ASN A 940 35.58 23.93 1.42
CA ASN A 940 35.37 22.91 2.44
C ASN A 940 36.05 21.57 2.12
N ALA A 941 37.06 21.57 1.24
CA ALA A 941 37.73 20.36 0.75
C ALA A 941 38.36 19.50 1.87
N GLU A 942 38.95 20.14 2.89
CA GLU A 942 39.55 19.45 4.04
C GLU A 942 38.50 18.67 4.83
N HIS A 943 37.38 19.31 5.18
CA HIS A 943 36.26 18.66 5.84
C HIS A 943 35.71 17.50 5.00
N LEU A 944 35.40 17.74 3.72
CA LEU A 944 34.84 16.71 2.82
C LEU A 944 35.79 15.53 2.64
N SER A 945 37.12 15.75 2.70
CA SER A 945 38.10 14.66 2.65
C SER A 945 38.17 13.90 3.98
N SER A 946 38.04 14.58 5.11
CA SER A 946 38.13 13.99 6.46
C SER A 946 36.97 13.03 6.78
N ILE A 947 35.76 13.32 6.29
CA ILE A 947 34.56 12.51 6.59
C ILE A 947 34.47 11.22 5.78
N GLN A 948 35.32 11.05 4.76
CA GLN A 948 35.29 9.88 3.88
C GLN A 948 36.07 8.70 4.49
N VAL A 949 35.56 7.49 4.27
CA VAL A 949 36.33 6.27 4.54
C VAL A 949 37.46 6.14 3.50
N PRO A 950 38.70 5.79 3.90
CA PRO A 950 39.79 5.55 2.95
C PRO A 950 39.41 4.51 1.89
N PHE A 951 39.65 4.83 0.62
CA PHE A 951 39.17 4.03 -0.51
C PHE A 951 39.70 2.58 -0.48
N GLU A 952 40.96 2.38 -0.10
CA GLU A 952 41.56 1.04 0.05
C GLU A 952 40.81 0.18 1.08
N SER A 953 40.35 0.78 2.19
CA SER A 953 39.55 0.09 3.19
C SER A 953 38.17 -0.30 2.64
N ALA A 954 37.54 0.58 1.88
CA ALA A 954 36.26 0.30 1.22
C ALA A 954 36.39 -0.83 0.19
N VAL A 955 37.46 -0.86 -0.61
CA VAL A 955 37.75 -1.94 -1.56
C VAL A 955 37.90 -3.27 -0.84
N ARG A 956 38.68 -3.32 0.25
CA ARG A 956 38.89 -4.54 1.04
C ARG A 956 37.59 -5.10 1.61
N GLN A 957 36.71 -4.25 2.17
CA GLN A 957 35.42 -4.69 2.71
C GLN A 957 34.43 -5.15 1.63
N VAL A 958 34.42 -4.48 0.47
CA VAL A 958 33.60 -4.92 -0.67
C VAL A 958 34.10 -6.26 -1.20
N LEU A 959 35.42 -6.45 -1.29
CA LEU A 959 36.03 -7.69 -1.74
C LEU A 959 35.65 -8.86 -0.81
N GLU A 960 35.76 -8.67 0.50
CA GLU A 960 35.37 -9.67 1.51
C GLU A 960 33.87 -10.05 1.41
N GLN A 961 32.98 -9.06 1.31
CA GLN A 961 31.55 -9.32 1.14
C GLN A 961 31.25 -10.07 -0.17
N LEU A 962 31.86 -9.67 -1.28
CA LEU A 962 31.69 -10.36 -2.57
C LEU A 962 32.27 -11.78 -2.55
N GLN A 963 33.38 -12.02 -1.85
CA GLN A 963 33.97 -13.35 -1.65
C GLN A 963 33.00 -14.26 -0.87
N ASN A 964 32.38 -13.75 0.21
CA ASN A 964 31.41 -14.52 0.99
C ASN A 964 30.16 -14.86 0.17
N ILE A 965 29.66 -13.92 -0.64
CA ILE A 965 28.54 -14.17 -1.57
C ILE A 965 28.93 -15.21 -2.63
N ALA A 966 30.13 -15.08 -3.21
CA ALA A 966 30.60 -16.02 -4.23
C ALA A 966 30.77 -17.45 -3.68
N LYS A 967 31.17 -17.60 -2.41
CA LYS A 967 31.29 -18.88 -1.71
C LYS A 967 29.96 -19.45 -1.21
N GLY A 968 28.88 -18.67 -1.23
CA GLY A 968 27.57 -19.05 -0.68
C GLY A 968 27.47 -18.91 0.84
N GLU A 969 28.42 -18.23 1.49
CA GLU A 969 28.49 -18.00 2.94
C GLU A 969 27.78 -16.71 3.37
N TYR A 970 27.10 -16.04 2.44
CA TYR A 970 26.38 -14.81 2.72
C TYR A 970 25.05 -15.09 3.41
N THR A 971 24.93 -14.58 4.65
CA THR A 971 23.65 -14.49 5.35
C THR A 971 23.15 -13.05 5.18
N PRO A 972 22.01 -12.80 4.52
CA PRO A 972 21.48 -11.44 4.42
C PRO A 972 21.29 -10.87 5.83
N PRO A 973 21.64 -9.59 6.07
CA PRO A 973 21.38 -8.96 7.35
C PRO A 973 19.91 -9.16 7.67
N SER A 974 19.62 -9.73 8.83
CA SER A 974 18.26 -9.81 9.34
C SER A 974 17.78 -8.38 9.53
N THR A 975 17.10 -7.85 8.53
CA THR A 975 15.96 -7.01 8.86
C THR A 975 15.13 -7.94 9.72
N GLU A 976 15.10 -7.69 11.03
CA GLU A 976 14.05 -8.20 11.90
C GLU A 976 12.75 -7.57 11.41
N LYS A 977 12.32 -7.96 10.21
CA LYS A 977 10.92 -8.00 9.87
C LYS A 977 10.38 -8.98 10.88
N ARG A 978 9.75 -8.45 11.93
CA ARG A 978 8.75 -9.19 12.69
C ARG A 978 7.98 -10.01 11.67
N LYS A 979 8.10 -11.34 11.77
CA LYS A 979 7.35 -12.22 10.89
C LYS A 979 5.89 -11.94 11.22
N SER A 980 5.16 -11.34 10.31
CA SER A 980 3.69 -11.29 10.35
C SER A 980 3.17 -12.70 10.10
N GLY A 981 3.48 -13.62 11.01
CA GLY A 981 2.97 -14.97 11.08
C GLY A 981 1.97 -15.06 12.22
N ALA A 982 1.05 -16.01 12.12
CA ALA A 982 0.08 -16.28 13.17
C ALA A 982 0.78 -16.55 14.50
N ILE A 983 0.58 -15.67 15.48
CA ILE A 983 1.05 -15.89 16.86
C ILE A 983 0.41 -17.18 17.38
N VAL A 984 1.24 -18.13 17.80
CA VAL A 984 0.83 -19.43 18.33
C VAL A 984 0.85 -19.40 19.86
N PHE A 985 1.85 -18.79 20.47
CA PHE A 985 1.97 -18.69 21.92
C PHE A 985 2.79 -17.47 22.37
N ALA A 986 2.58 -17.07 23.62
CA ALA A 986 3.39 -16.09 24.33
C ALA A 986 4.34 -16.81 25.28
N ALA A 987 5.61 -16.40 25.31
CA ALA A 987 6.61 -16.99 26.19
C ALA A 987 7.67 -15.99 26.63
N VAL A 988 8.32 -16.27 27.75
CA VAL A 988 9.55 -15.59 28.15
C VAL A 988 10.73 -16.30 27.51
N SER A 989 11.39 -15.63 26.57
CA SER A 989 12.64 -16.09 25.95
C SER A 989 13.78 -15.94 26.93
N LEU A 990 14.52 -17.02 27.16
CA LEU A 990 15.67 -17.03 28.05
C LEU A 990 16.96 -17.15 27.23
N PRO A 991 18.06 -16.50 27.66
CA PRO A 991 19.36 -16.64 27.00
C PRO A 991 19.83 -18.11 27.08
N VAL A 992 19.95 -18.75 25.90
CA VAL A 992 20.41 -20.15 25.81
C VAL A 992 21.78 -20.31 26.46
N THR A 993 22.68 -19.34 26.31
CA THR A 993 24.02 -19.38 26.91
C THR A 993 23.98 -19.41 28.44
N GLU A 994 23.05 -18.68 29.07
CA GLU A 994 22.92 -18.68 30.53
C GLU A 994 22.35 -20.02 31.01
N ILE A 995 21.32 -20.55 30.34
CA ILE A 995 20.77 -21.87 30.66
C ILE A 995 21.80 -22.99 30.41
N SER A 996 22.50 -22.97 29.28
CA SER A 996 23.57 -23.93 29.00
C SER A 996 24.70 -23.85 30.01
N SER A 997 25.08 -22.66 30.49
CA SER A 997 26.10 -22.50 31.53
C SER A 997 25.70 -23.09 32.88
N LEU A 998 24.38 -23.18 33.18
CA LEU A 998 23.87 -23.88 34.36
C LEU A 998 23.89 -25.41 34.18
N LEU A 999 23.89 -25.87 32.92
CA LEU A 999 23.81 -27.28 32.54
C LEU A 999 25.17 -27.87 32.09
N ASP A 1000 26.24 -27.09 32.10
CA ASP A 1000 27.55 -27.56 31.66
C ASP A 1000 28.10 -28.62 32.65
N LYS A 1001 28.87 -29.59 32.15
CA LYS A 1001 29.53 -30.62 32.97
C LYS A 1001 30.97 -30.22 33.31
N GLY A 1002 31.49 -29.14 32.72
CA GLY A 1002 32.90 -28.71 32.86
C GLY A 1002 33.15 -27.64 33.94
N PRO A 1003 34.39 -27.55 34.47
CA PRO A 1003 34.81 -26.44 35.34
C PRO A 1003 34.94 -25.15 34.50
N VAL A 1004 34.09 -24.15 34.76
CA VAL A 1004 34.15 -22.86 34.08
C VAL A 1004 35.37 -22.06 34.60
N SER A 1005 36.42 -21.93 33.79
CA SER A 1005 37.56 -21.07 34.08
C SER A 1005 37.25 -19.61 33.70
N ILE A 1006 36.75 -18.81 34.66
CA ILE A 1006 36.59 -17.36 34.47
C ILE A 1006 37.95 -16.67 34.68
N LYS A 1007 38.56 -16.15 33.60
CA LYS A 1007 39.70 -15.22 33.71
C LYS A 1007 39.19 -13.83 34.12
N VAL A 1008 39.25 -13.53 35.41
CA VAL A 1008 39.07 -12.17 35.91
C VAL A 1008 40.29 -11.34 35.51
N ARG A 1009 40.10 -10.33 34.63
CA ARG A 1009 41.05 -9.23 34.47
C ARG A 1009 40.79 -8.22 35.59
N THR A 1010 41.59 -8.27 36.64
CA THR A 1010 41.69 -7.19 37.63
C THR A 1010 42.56 -6.07 37.05
N SER A 1011 41.94 -4.94 36.71
CA SER A 1011 42.65 -3.66 36.61
C SER A 1011 42.53 -2.93 37.95
N CYS A 1012 43.66 -2.82 38.65
CA CYS A 1012 43.79 -2.09 39.91
C CYS A 1012 43.46 -0.61 39.73
N LEU A 1013 42.63 -0.04 40.61
CA LEU A 1013 42.73 1.33 41.09
C LEU A 1013 42.20 1.38 42.54
N ASP A 1014 42.95 2.08 43.37
CA ASP A 1014 42.94 2.05 44.83
C ASP A 1014 41.79 2.81 45.52
N ALA A 1015 41.63 2.42 46.80
CA ALA A 1015 41.20 3.22 47.97
C ALA A 1015 39.72 3.18 48.40
N GLY A 1016 39.50 2.57 49.57
CA GLY A 1016 38.34 2.80 50.44
C GLY A 1016 37.48 1.56 50.64
N GLY A 1017 37.76 0.78 51.70
CA GLY A 1017 37.08 -0.47 51.97
C GLY A 1017 35.59 -0.33 52.33
N SER A 1018 34.77 -1.25 51.82
CA SER A 1018 33.58 -1.85 52.44
C SER A 1018 32.93 -2.83 51.45
N VAL A 1019 32.70 -4.08 51.89
CA VAL A 1019 31.89 -5.14 51.26
C VAL A 1019 32.48 -5.80 50.00
N LEU A 1020 33.40 -6.73 50.24
CA LEU A 1020 33.77 -7.78 49.29
C LEU A 1020 32.81 -8.98 49.47
N LEU A 1021 31.54 -8.80 49.09
CA LEU A 1021 30.64 -9.91 48.72
C LEU A 1021 30.71 -10.05 47.20
N ILE A 1022 31.87 -10.48 46.70
CA ILE A 1022 32.03 -10.81 45.28
C ILE A 1022 31.43 -12.20 45.06
N ASN A 1023 30.34 -12.22 44.30
CA ASN A 1023 29.67 -13.34 43.63
C ASN A 1023 30.40 -14.69 43.70
N LYS A 1024 29.90 -15.57 44.58
CA LYS A 1024 30.22 -17.00 44.64
C LYS A 1024 29.19 -17.84 43.85
N ALA A 1025 28.43 -17.25 42.93
CA ALA A 1025 27.18 -17.83 42.39
C ALA A 1025 27.22 -18.19 40.89
N CYS A 1026 28.30 -18.82 40.43
CA CYS A 1026 28.28 -19.57 39.18
C CYS A 1026 28.90 -20.96 39.41
N GLU A 1027 28.42 -21.67 40.43
CA GLU A 1027 28.61 -23.12 40.53
C GLU A 1027 27.60 -23.80 39.60
N ASN A 1028 28.04 -24.86 38.91
CA ASN A 1028 27.20 -25.63 37.98
C ASN A 1028 25.97 -26.18 38.71
N LEU A 1029 24.76 -25.76 38.31
CA LEU A 1029 23.50 -26.26 38.90
C LEU A 1029 23.42 -27.79 38.81
N ILE A 1030 23.84 -28.37 37.68
CA ILE A 1030 23.88 -29.83 37.50
C ILE A 1030 24.83 -30.50 38.49
N VAL A 1031 25.99 -29.92 38.76
CA VAL A 1031 27.00 -30.52 39.66
C VAL A 1031 26.48 -30.50 41.09
N GLN A 1032 25.93 -29.37 41.55
CA GLN A 1032 25.32 -29.26 42.88
C GLN A 1032 24.16 -30.25 43.06
N LEU A 1033 23.20 -30.27 42.12
CA LEU A 1033 22.06 -31.19 42.20
C LEU A 1033 22.46 -32.68 42.12
N ALA A 1034 23.54 -33.01 41.40
CA ALA A 1034 24.06 -34.38 41.29
C ALA A 1034 24.89 -34.81 42.50
N GLU A 1035 25.51 -33.88 43.23
CA GLU A 1035 26.16 -34.13 44.52
C GLU A 1035 25.12 -34.43 45.60
N ASP A 1036 24.01 -33.71 45.60
CA ASP A 1036 22.94 -33.84 46.58
C ASP A 1036 21.93 -34.97 46.27
N ASN A 1037 21.80 -35.39 44.99
CA ASN A 1037 20.82 -36.39 44.58
C ASN A 1037 21.37 -37.46 43.59
N PRO A 1038 21.54 -38.73 44.01
CA PRO A 1038 22.04 -39.82 43.17
C PRO A 1038 21.18 -40.11 41.93
N ASN A 1039 19.88 -39.85 41.99
CA ASN A 1039 18.95 -40.09 40.88
C ASN A 1039 19.18 -39.07 39.75
N VAL A 1040 19.47 -37.81 40.11
CA VAL A 1040 19.84 -36.76 39.15
C VAL A 1040 21.15 -37.12 38.46
N LYS A 1041 22.15 -37.57 39.23
CA LYS A 1041 23.44 -38.02 38.69
C LYS A 1041 23.29 -39.18 37.70
N THR A 1042 22.44 -40.15 38.02
CA THR A 1042 22.16 -41.30 37.15
C THR A 1042 21.46 -40.84 35.86
N PHE A 1043 20.42 -40.02 35.98
CA PHE A 1043 19.67 -39.49 34.83
C PHE A 1043 20.54 -38.67 33.86
N LEU A 1044 21.49 -37.89 34.37
CA LEU A 1044 22.31 -37.00 33.55
C LEU A 1044 23.57 -37.67 32.96
N SER A 1045 23.91 -38.88 33.41
CA SER A 1045 25.17 -39.55 33.06
C SER A 1045 25.30 -39.89 31.57
N ASP A 1046 24.18 -40.16 30.89
CA ASP A 1046 24.09 -40.62 29.51
C ASP A 1046 23.48 -39.59 28.54
N LYS A 1047 23.10 -38.40 29.03
CA LYS A 1047 22.38 -37.39 28.25
C LYS A 1047 23.25 -36.19 27.89
N ASP A 1048 23.21 -35.81 26.61
CA ASP A 1048 23.75 -34.57 26.08
C ASP A 1048 22.66 -33.49 26.13
N MET A 1049 22.69 -32.69 27.19
CA MET A 1049 21.75 -31.60 27.42
C MET A 1049 22.06 -30.39 26.52
N GLU A 1050 23.32 -30.25 26.11
CA GLU A 1050 23.84 -29.06 25.43
C GLU A 1050 23.45 -29.05 23.95
N GLN A 1051 23.52 -30.20 23.26
CA GLN A 1051 23.09 -30.31 21.86
C GLN A 1051 21.57 -30.21 21.66
N ASN A 1052 20.78 -30.49 22.71
CA ASN A 1052 19.32 -30.50 22.64
C ASN A 1052 18.70 -29.12 22.90
N LEU A 1053 19.37 -28.24 23.66
CA LEU A 1053 18.85 -26.94 24.06
C LEU A 1053 19.04 -25.85 22.97
N LYS A 1054 18.33 -25.98 21.84
CA LYS A 1054 18.41 -24.97 20.75
C LYS A 1054 17.72 -23.64 21.07
N LYS A 1055 16.73 -23.67 21.97
CA LYS A 1055 15.96 -22.51 22.45
C LYS A 1055 15.53 -22.77 23.88
N ALA A 1056 15.65 -21.77 24.74
CA ALA A 1056 15.13 -21.81 26.10
C ALA A 1056 14.01 -20.78 26.24
N HIS A 1057 12.84 -21.22 26.71
CA HIS A 1057 11.72 -20.32 26.95
C HIS A 1057 10.76 -20.90 28.00
N VAL A 1058 10.03 -20.02 28.69
CA VAL A 1058 8.91 -20.38 29.55
C VAL A 1058 7.61 -20.01 28.84
N THR A 1059 6.79 -21.02 28.50
CA THR A 1059 5.49 -20.76 27.86
C THR A 1059 4.52 -20.14 28.85
N LEU A 1060 4.05 -18.92 28.57
CA LEU A 1060 3.08 -18.18 29.38
C LEU A 1060 1.65 -18.55 29.00
N ALA A 1061 1.35 -18.58 27.70
CA ALA A 1061 0.06 -19.00 27.19
C ALA A 1061 0.17 -19.51 25.75
N HIS A 1062 -0.44 -20.66 25.48
CA HIS A 1062 -0.61 -21.22 24.15
C HIS A 1062 -2.03 -21.03 23.61
N LYS A 1063 -2.17 -20.61 22.34
CA LYS A 1063 -3.46 -20.30 21.69
C LYS A 1063 -4.44 -21.47 21.68
N LYS A 1064 -3.96 -22.69 21.42
CA LYS A 1064 -4.82 -23.90 21.44
C LYS A 1064 -5.34 -24.26 22.84
N SER A 1065 -4.58 -23.96 23.88
CA SER A 1065 -4.91 -24.39 25.25
C SER A 1065 -5.69 -23.31 26.01
N HIS A 1066 -5.35 -22.04 25.81
CA HIS A 1066 -5.89 -20.92 26.59
C HIS A 1066 -6.70 -19.91 25.76
N GLY A 1067 -6.72 -20.05 24.43
CA GLY A 1067 -7.41 -19.13 23.54
C GLY A 1067 -6.56 -17.95 23.06
N VAL A 1068 -7.10 -17.20 22.09
CA VAL A 1068 -6.40 -16.06 21.45
C VAL A 1068 -6.22 -14.90 22.42
N THR A 1069 -7.25 -14.60 23.22
CA THR A 1069 -7.27 -13.47 24.15
C THR A 1069 -6.27 -13.63 25.28
N ALA A 1070 -6.12 -14.85 25.79
CA ALA A 1070 -5.08 -15.20 26.75
C ALA A 1070 -3.65 -14.98 26.21
N VAL A 1071 -3.40 -15.20 24.91
CA VAL A 1071 -2.11 -14.91 24.29
C VAL A 1071 -1.94 -13.40 24.08
N ALA A 1072 -2.99 -12.75 23.57
CA ALA A 1072 -3.00 -11.32 23.28
C ALA A 1072 -2.82 -10.43 24.51
N SER A 1073 -3.20 -10.90 25.71
CA SER A 1073 -3.04 -10.13 26.96
C SER A 1073 -1.57 -9.84 27.31
N TYR A 1074 -0.62 -10.65 26.82
CA TYR A 1074 0.81 -10.41 27.04
C TYR A 1074 1.41 -9.37 26.10
N GLY A 1075 0.64 -8.85 25.14
CA GLY A 1075 1.10 -7.83 24.20
C GLY A 1075 1.62 -6.58 24.91
N LEU A 1076 1.06 -6.21 26.07
CA LEU A 1076 1.52 -5.09 26.89
C LEU A 1076 3.00 -5.21 27.31
N PHE A 1077 3.44 -6.42 27.60
CA PHE A 1077 4.79 -6.70 28.12
C PHE A 1077 5.78 -7.11 27.02
N LEU A 1078 5.37 -7.06 25.76
CA LEU A 1078 6.15 -7.54 24.64
C LEU A 1078 7.47 -6.76 24.51
N HIS A 1079 8.57 -7.50 24.35
CA HIS A 1079 9.96 -7.02 24.35
C HIS A 1079 10.48 -6.43 25.67
N GLN A 1080 9.69 -6.52 26.74
CA GLN A 1080 10.14 -6.12 28.08
C GLN A 1080 10.85 -7.29 28.77
N LYS A 1081 11.84 -6.96 29.61
CA LYS A 1081 12.58 -7.94 30.39
C LYS A 1081 11.82 -8.26 31.67
N VAL A 1082 11.77 -9.54 32.02
CA VAL A 1082 11.16 -10.04 33.26
C VAL A 1082 12.11 -11.01 33.94
N PRO A 1083 12.29 -10.92 35.28
CA PRO A 1083 13.04 -11.93 36.01
C PRO A 1083 12.25 -13.24 36.07
N VAL A 1084 12.95 -14.37 35.89
CA VAL A 1084 12.43 -15.73 35.97
C VAL A 1084 13.24 -16.48 37.00
N GLU A 1085 12.59 -16.97 38.04
CA GLU A 1085 13.21 -17.76 39.11
C GLU A 1085 13.04 -19.25 38.81
N LEU A 1086 14.15 -19.98 38.76
CA LEU A 1086 14.17 -21.43 38.60
C LEU A 1086 14.21 -22.09 39.98
N THR A 1087 13.18 -22.87 40.30
CA THR A 1087 12.93 -23.34 41.68
C THR A 1087 13.09 -24.84 41.86
N ALA A 1088 12.91 -25.64 40.81
CA ALA A 1088 13.07 -27.09 40.88
C ALA A 1088 13.41 -27.71 39.51
N LEU A 1089 14.01 -28.90 39.53
CA LEU A 1089 14.21 -29.77 38.38
C LEU A 1089 13.25 -30.96 38.47
N LEU A 1090 12.42 -31.16 37.44
CA LEU A 1090 11.57 -32.35 37.29
C LEU A 1090 12.01 -33.17 36.08
N PHE A 1091 12.09 -34.49 36.25
CA PHE A 1091 12.52 -35.38 35.18
C PHE A 1091 11.93 -36.80 35.27
N THR A 1092 11.88 -37.45 34.11
CA THR A 1092 11.66 -38.88 33.88
C THR A 1092 12.74 -39.38 32.93
N ASP A 1093 12.78 -40.68 32.63
CA ASP A 1093 13.70 -41.24 31.64
C ASP A 1093 13.52 -40.65 30.22
N GLU A 1094 12.38 -40.02 29.95
CA GLU A 1094 11.99 -39.52 28.63
C GLU A 1094 12.04 -37.99 28.48
N MET A 1095 12.02 -37.23 29.58
CA MET A 1095 11.99 -35.76 29.53
C MET A 1095 12.46 -35.11 30.83
N ALA A 1096 12.96 -33.88 30.73
CA ALA A 1096 13.32 -33.05 31.87
C ALA A 1096 12.97 -31.58 31.66
N ALA A 1097 12.53 -30.90 32.72
CA ALA A 1097 12.19 -29.49 32.72
C ALA A 1097 12.49 -28.81 34.07
N LEU A 1098 12.85 -27.53 34.01
CA LEU A 1098 13.04 -26.67 35.18
C LEU A 1098 11.72 -25.94 35.47
N GLU A 1099 11.22 -26.08 36.69
CA GLU A 1099 10.10 -25.31 37.24
C GLU A 1099 10.50 -23.83 37.34
N ALA A 1100 9.62 -22.94 36.88
CA ALA A 1100 9.90 -21.52 36.76
C ALA A 1100 8.79 -20.66 37.38
N GLU A 1101 9.18 -19.65 38.16
CA GLU A 1101 8.30 -18.59 38.64
C GLU A 1101 8.61 -17.28 37.90
N ILE A 1102 7.57 -16.62 37.38
CA ILE A 1102 7.71 -15.37 36.63
C ILE A 1102 7.52 -14.18 37.57
N GLY A 1103 8.44 -13.23 37.50
CA GLY A 1103 8.41 -12.02 38.30
C GLY A 1103 7.50 -10.91 37.76
N SER A 1104 7.84 -9.67 38.08
CA SER A 1104 7.04 -8.47 37.75
C SER A 1104 7.78 -7.54 36.81
N ILE A 1105 7.04 -6.78 36.02
CA ILE A 1105 7.55 -5.69 35.17
C ILE A 1105 6.90 -4.40 35.64
N ASP A 1106 7.69 -3.38 35.97
CA ASP A 1106 7.20 -2.08 36.47
C ASP A 1106 6.19 -2.19 37.63
N GLY A 1107 6.35 -3.22 38.47
CA GLY A 1107 5.46 -3.51 39.60
C GLY A 1107 4.19 -4.32 39.26
N GLU A 1108 3.89 -4.58 37.98
CA GLU A 1108 2.80 -5.47 37.55
C GLU A 1108 3.32 -6.91 37.46
N LYS A 1109 2.76 -7.83 38.27
CA LYS A 1109 3.12 -9.26 38.24
C LYS A 1109 2.67 -9.90 36.93
N VAL A 1110 3.59 -10.54 36.22
CA VAL A 1110 3.25 -11.28 34.99
C VAL A 1110 2.72 -12.65 35.39
N VAL A 1111 1.41 -12.84 35.28
CA VAL A 1111 0.75 -14.10 35.68
C VAL A 1111 0.65 -15.04 34.47
N PRO A 1112 1.40 -16.16 34.43
CA PRO A 1112 1.28 -17.16 33.38
C PRO A 1112 -0.12 -17.81 33.39
N LYS A 1113 -0.63 -18.18 32.21
CA LYS A 1113 -1.86 -18.99 32.07
C LYS A 1113 -1.56 -20.48 32.03
N ASN A 1114 -0.34 -20.85 31.68
CA ASN A 1114 0.17 -22.19 31.89
C ASN A 1114 0.21 -22.47 33.40
N GLU A 1115 -0.52 -23.51 33.85
CA GLU A 1115 -0.62 -23.88 35.26
C GLU A 1115 0.72 -24.27 35.87
N TRP A 1116 1.64 -24.80 35.06
CA TRP A 1116 2.99 -25.14 35.47
C TRP A 1116 4.02 -24.53 34.52
N PRO A 1117 4.44 -23.27 34.78
CA PRO A 1117 5.46 -22.61 33.96
C PRO A 1117 6.79 -23.31 34.15
N HIS A 1118 7.42 -23.69 33.04
CA HIS A 1118 8.66 -24.44 33.05
C HIS A 1118 9.51 -24.16 31.81
N VAL A 1119 10.79 -24.49 31.90
CA VAL A 1119 11.74 -24.54 30.79
C VAL A 1119 12.03 -26.00 30.48
N THR A 1120 11.60 -26.49 29.31
CA THR A 1120 12.00 -27.84 28.86
C THR A 1120 13.48 -27.83 28.53
N ILE A 1121 14.27 -28.66 29.22
CA ILE A 1121 15.72 -28.75 29.02
C ILE A 1121 16.13 -29.98 28.21
N TRP A 1122 15.33 -31.06 28.23
CA TRP A 1122 15.61 -32.26 27.46
C TRP A 1122 14.34 -33.09 27.18
N THR A 1123 14.32 -33.77 26.03
CA THR A 1123 13.32 -34.75 25.63
C THR A 1123 13.98 -35.86 24.82
N GLY A 1124 13.53 -37.11 24.96
CA GLY A 1124 13.94 -38.21 24.09
C GLY A 1124 13.53 -38.01 22.62
N GLU A 1125 14.16 -38.73 21.69
CA GLU A 1125 14.00 -38.54 20.22
C GLU A 1125 12.55 -38.58 19.69
N LYS A 1126 11.61 -39.17 20.44
CA LYS A 1126 10.20 -39.30 20.03
C LYS A 1126 9.22 -38.53 20.92
N VAL A 1127 9.73 -37.76 21.88
CA VAL A 1127 8.91 -37.03 22.85
C VAL A 1127 8.89 -35.56 22.50
N ALA A 1128 7.70 -35.01 22.30
CA ALA A 1128 7.53 -33.59 22.02
C ALA A 1128 7.68 -32.78 23.32
N ALA A 1129 8.32 -31.61 23.27
CA ALA A 1129 8.48 -30.72 24.42
C ALA A 1129 7.17 -30.39 25.16
N LYS A 1130 6.03 -30.36 24.43
CA LYS A 1130 4.71 -30.14 25.03
C LYS A 1130 4.34 -31.16 26.12
N GLU A 1131 4.86 -32.39 26.06
CA GLU A 1131 4.57 -33.45 27.03
C GLU A 1131 5.18 -33.14 28.40
N ALA A 1132 6.17 -32.24 28.48
CA ALA A 1132 6.75 -31.79 29.75
C ALA A 1132 5.69 -31.16 30.68
N ASN A 1133 4.58 -30.61 30.16
CA ASN A 1133 3.46 -30.14 30.99
C ASN A 1133 2.84 -31.25 31.87
N ARG A 1134 3.08 -32.53 31.56
CA ARG A 1134 2.56 -33.67 32.33
C ARG A 1134 3.48 -34.09 33.48
N LEU A 1135 4.69 -33.52 33.58
CA LEU A 1135 5.65 -33.85 34.65
C LEU A 1135 5.07 -33.71 36.07
N PRO A 1136 4.28 -32.67 36.40
CA PRO A 1136 3.63 -32.58 37.71
C PRO A 1136 2.65 -33.74 37.97
N GLN A 1137 1.87 -34.13 36.95
CA GLN A 1137 0.95 -35.27 37.08
C GLN A 1137 1.72 -36.60 37.24
N LEU A 1138 2.80 -36.78 36.47
CA LEU A 1138 3.66 -37.96 36.59
C LEU A 1138 4.37 -38.03 37.94
N LEU A 1139 4.70 -36.89 38.55
CA LEU A 1139 5.24 -36.82 39.90
C LEU A 1139 4.20 -37.31 40.92
N LEU A 1140 2.94 -36.89 40.80
CA LEU A 1140 1.83 -37.38 41.64
C LEU A 1140 1.58 -38.88 41.46
N GLU A 1141 1.79 -39.41 40.25
CA GLU A 1141 1.71 -40.85 39.93
C GLU A 1141 2.95 -41.65 40.38
N GLY A 1142 3.98 -41.01 40.95
CA GLY A 1142 5.23 -41.65 41.37
C GLY A 1142 6.15 -42.06 40.21
N LYS A 1143 5.94 -41.49 39.02
CA LYS A 1143 6.67 -41.80 37.77
C LYS A 1143 7.69 -40.72 37.36
N ALA A 1144 7.72 -39.59 38.06
CA ALA A 1144 8.72 -38.53 37.86
C ALA A 1144 9.43 -38.22 39.18
N THR A 1145 10.63 -37.65 39.09
CA THR A 1145 11.41 -37.18 40.24
C THR A 1145 11.44 -35.65 40.23
N ARG A 1146 11.29 -35.03 41.41
CA ARG A 1146 11.45 -33.59 41.64
C ARG A 1146 12.62 -33.34 42.60
N THR A 1147 13.51 -32.42 42.22
CA THR A 1147 14.63 -31.97 43.06
C THR A 1147 14.55 -30.45 43.19
N GLU A 1148 14.53 -29.93 44.41
CA GLU A 1148 14.46 -28.48 44.67
C GLU A 1148 15.80 -27.79 44.42
N ILE A 1149 15.74 -26.52 43.99
CA ILE A 1149 16.88 -25.64 43.77
C ILE A 1149 16.85 -24.59 44.88
N ASN A 1150 17.82 -24.62 45.80
CA ASN A 1150 17.89 -23.70 46.93
C ASN A 1150 19.34 -23.18 47.13
N PRO A 1151 19.58 -21.86 47.00
CA PRO A 1151 18.61 -20.80 46.67
C PRO A 1151 18.14 -20.88 45.20
N PRO A 1152 16.92 -20.40 44.87
CA PRO A 1152 16.44 -20.29 43.50
C PRO A 1152 17.38 -19.47 42.62
N ILE A 1153 17.45 -19.80 41.34
CA ILE A 1153 18.31 -19.10 40.37
C ILE A 1153 17.47 -18.14 39.54
N THR A 1154 17.79 -16.86 39.57
CA THR A 1154 17.09 -15.84 38.78
C THR A 1154 17.79 -15.56 37.45
N ILE A 1155 17.05 -15.63 36.34
CA ILE A 1155 17.51 -15.30 34.99
C ILE A 1155 16.63 -14.20 34.42
N SER A 1156 17.23 -13.22 33.74
CA SER A 1156 16.45 -12.21 33.02
C SER A 1156 16.03 -12.77 31.66
N GLY A 1157 14.73 -12.88 31.43
CA GLY A 1157 14.16 -13.22 30.12
C GLY A 1157 13.45 -12.06 29.45
N THR A 1158 13.10 -12.20 28.18
CA THR A 1158 12.33 -11.21 27.41
C THR A 1158 11.01 -11.82 26.95
N ILE A 1159 9.89 -11.14 27.15
CA ILE A 1159 8.58 -11.62 26.67
C ILE A 1159 8.51 -11.45 25.16
N GLU A 1160 8.21 -12.56 24.46
CA GLU A 1160 8.14 -12.65 23.01
C GLU A 1160 6.89 -13.43 22.56
N PHE A 1161 6.46 -13.15 21.34
CA PHE A 1161 5.45 -13.93 20.62
C PHE A 1161 6.11 -14.85 19.61
N TYR A 1162 5.58 -16.08 19.50
CA TYR A 1162 6.15 -17.15 18.68
C TYR A 1162 5.18 -17.69 17.64
#